data_AF-A0A6P0Z1K6-F1
#
_entry.id   AF-A0A6P0Z1K6-F1
#
_cell.length_a   1.000
_cell.length_b   1.000
_cell.length_c   1.000
_cell.angle_alpha   90.00
_cell.angle_beta   90.00
_cell.angle_gamma   90.00
#
_symmetry.space_group_name_H-M   'P 1'
#
loop_
_entity.id
_entity.type
_entity.pdbx_description
1 polymer ?
#
loop_
_entity_poly.entity_id
_entity_poly.type
_entity_poly.pdbx_seq_one_letter_code
_entity_poly.pdbx_strand_id
1 'polypeptide(L)'
;MIESGLPRHKLILTSRSTTLDCLIGNYWHSSRFTSPVPLRRMAIQPFAQDEFRQWFQQWAKLGSRSIAQAYFNFLKHGKVFQKQPIAKELATLVKRPLLLYLLGILHRDALVDKSIFQMNASELKFEIYERICRWLLGETAAKSNLTLELLREGLAHASRSAEAIANLLQGRHPQYLRRQMQVAALTILQTSQYQVPQTEIEKRLFGELATEVSIQPLPALFFHSGIPKGLKGERLKLESYNLYPENTSEEKPLTSSSPNSIIEFSHPNLGEYLAAQEIAAQLMKLTQEIQDQYGEITYVINDQLQVAKHLYALLGYGLLSNQVEELVIEGLRRQEKRNAKAFSFRVLFQCLYRFYRAYCRGRWLDEGIAHQTHSQLQVIHNSLNVLQIDAAVGINVFLLLCSGARAAQIPFWPCGNPDIPSEFDAEQLLSFIGRTTAISTTAFWQRVRHSLVQLQLAGACLNRAMLAEANLSRANLSAAELIGLNLRQANLQNADLSWSSLAGTNLTDANLSGASLEGADLSGVNLTRATLTKANLANACLFQAQLDPDNREFAKSNGAIFSLEEFQTYKHSLVPKFSFTEDDKLSGEETTILVESAEGEPILPDAMVGNGLNEYNRPTEVIKNHFQEQKVSSEDEEDDEDAYADTVIIPPQAQL
;
A
#
# COMPACT_ATOMS: atom_id res chain seq x y z
N MET A 1 -49.73 18.85 -21.17
CA MET A 1 -49.46 20.20 -21.71
C MET A 1 -49.57 21.14 -20.52
N ILE A 2 -48.51 21.65 -19.89
CA ILE A 2 -47.37 22.43 -20.41
C ILE A 2 -46.05 21.60 -20.34
N GLU A 3 -45.08 21.94 -21.17
CA GLU A 3 -44.21 21.01 -21.91
C GLU A 3 -43.04 20.33 -21.14
N SER A 4 -42.92 19.01 -21.35
CA SER A 4 -41.80 18.09 -21.08
C SER A 4 -41.09 18.17 -19.72
N GLY A 5 -41.69 17.60 -18.68
CA GLY A 5 -41.17 17.60 -17.31
C GLY A 5 -40.58 16.27 -16.79
N LEU A 6 -40.02 15.41 -17.65
CA LEU A 6 -39.28 14.23 -17.16
C LEU A 6 -38.00 14.73 -16.44
N PRO A 7 -37.71 14.30 -15.20
CA PRO A 7 -36.45 14.63 -14.55
C PRO A 7 -35.31 14.01 -15.38
N ARG A 8 -34.55 14.88 -16.06
CA ARG A 8 -33.32 14.48 -16.75
C ARG A 8 -32.38 13.91 -15.70
N HIS A 9 -32.11 12.61 -15.74
CA HIS A 9 -31.06 12.00 -14.94
C HIS A 9 -29.74 12.74 -15.22
N LYS A 10 -29.24 13.49 -14.23
CA LYS A 10 -27.87 13.97 -14.24
C LYS A 10 -26.98 12.83 -13.75
N LEU A 11 -26.45 12.04 -14.68
CA LEU A 11 -25.36 11.11 -14.39
C LEU A 11 -24.10 11.92 -14.09
N ILE A 12 -23.62 11.84 -12.86
CA ILE A 12 -22.34 12.42 -12.45
C ILE A 12 -21.27 11.34 -12.59
N LEU A 13 -20.36 11.55 -13.53
CA LEU A 13 -19.26 10.64 -13.83
C LEU A 13 -17.99 11.23 -13.19
N THR A 14 -17.42 10.53 -12.21
CA THR A 14 -16.18 10.94 -11.56
C THR A 14 -15.28 9.72 -11.31
N SER A 15 -13.99 9.87 -11.60
CA SER A 15 -12.95 8.87 -11.35
C SER A 15 -12.46 8.84 -9.90
N ARG A 16 -12.87 9.81 -9.06
CA ARG A 16 -12.36 9.99 -7.68
C ARG A 16 -13.49 10.19 -6.67
N SER A 17 -13.37 9.52 -5.52
CA SER A 17 -14.36 9.60 -4.43
C SER A 17 -14.42 11.00 -3.82
N THR A 18 -13.28 11.66 -3.61
CA THR A 18 -13.21 13.03 -3.09
C THR A 18 -13.90 14.05 -4.01
N THR A 19 -13.81 13.85 -5.32
CA THR A 19 -14.53 14.68 -6.30
C THR A 19 -16.03 14.41 -6.26
N LEU A 20 -16.45 13.16 -6.02
CA LEU A 20 -17.86 12.83 -5.79
C LEU A 20 -18.37 13.54 -4.53
N ASP A 21 -17.61 13.47 -3.42
CA ASP A 21 -17.97 14.07 -2.14
C ASP A 21 -18.02 15.60 -2.22
N CYS A 22 -17.07 16.25 -2.90
CA CYS A 22 -17.09 17.68 -3.17
C CYS A 22 -18.28 18.09 -4.05
N LEU A 23 -18.59 17.32 -5.10
CA LEU A 23 -19.75 17.58 -5.94
C LEU A 23 -21.05 17.43 -5.16
N ILE A 24 -21.15 16.38 -4.33
CA ILE A 24 -22.24 16.19 -3.37
C ILE A 24 -22.32 17.45 -2.49
N GLY A 25 -21.30 17.77 -1.71
CA GLY A 25 -21.30 18.91 -0.77
C GLY A 25 -21.75 20.23 -1.41
N ASN A 26 -21.30 20.51 -2.62
CA ASN A 26 -21.65 21.75 -3.34
C ASN A 26 -23.08 21.78 -3.90
N TYR A 27 -23.67 20.64 -4.25
CA TYR A 27 -25.01 20.58 -4.86
C TYR A 27 -26.15 20.51 -3.83
N TRP A 28 -25.94 19.86 -2.68
CA TRP A 28 -27.01 19.64 -1.69
C TRP A 28 -27.44 20.89 -0.91
N HIS A 29 -26.63 21.95 -0.88
CA HIS A 29 -27.04 23.22 -0.29
C HIS A 29 -28.02 24.04 -1.16
N SER A 30 -28.20 23.66 -2.43
CA SER A 30 -28.92 24.50 -3.41
C SER A 30 -30.28 23.97 -3.88
N SER A 31 -30.70 22.76 -3.48
CA SER A 31 -31.96 22.19 -4.00
C SER A 31 -32.68 21.26 -3.02
N ARG A 32 -34.02 21.33 -3.03
CA ARG A 32 -35.00 20.53 -2.26
C ARG A 32 -34.97 19.03 -2.62
N PHE A 33 -33.81 18.40 -2.69
CA PHE A 33 -33.70 16.95 -2.86
C PHE A 33 -33.57 16.30 -1.49
N THR A 34 -34.58 15.53 -1.11
CA THR A 34 -34.52 14.57 -0.01
C THR A 34 -34.61 13.15 -0.60
N SER A 35 -33.72 12.25 -0.13
CA SER A 35 -33.70 10.79 -0.32
C SER A 35 -32.90 10.21 -1.54
N PRO A 36 -32.55 8.90 -1.56
CA PRO A 36 -31.41 8.27 -0.88
C PRO A 36 -30.67 7.32 -1.85
N VAL A 37 -30.11 7.80 -2.96
CA VAL A 37 -29.48 6.89 -3.93
C VAL A 37 -28.01 6.69 -3.55
N PRO A 38 -27.59 5.51 -3.05
CA PRO A 38 -26.17 5.22 -2.87
C PRO A 38 -25.53 5.17 -4.25
N LEU A 39 -24.79 6.21 -4.60
CA LEU A 39 -24.01 6.24 -5.83
C LEU A 39 -22.91 5.17 -5.71
N ARG A 40 -22.96 4.14 -6.54
CA ARG A 40 -21.92 3.09 -6.61
C ARG A 40 -21.00 3.33 -7.80
N ARG A 41 -19.69 3.14 -7.57
CA ARG A 41 -18.70 3.15 -8.65
C ARG A 41 -18.87 1.86 -9.48
N MET A 42 -18.84 1.96 -10.81
CA MET A 42 -18.70 0.79 -11.67
C MET A 42 -17.20 0.53 -11.90
N ALA A 43 -16.71 -0.62 -11.47
CA ALA A 43 -15.36 -1.07 -11.78
C ALA A 43 -15.34 -1.67 -13.19
N ILE A 44 -14.36 -1.32 -14.02
CA ILE A 44 -14.09 -2.10 -15.24
C ILE A 44 -13.65 -3.49 -14.81
N GLN A 45 -14.45 -4.47 -15.24
CA GLN A 45 -14.21 -5.86 -14.95
C GLN A 45 -13.06 -6.39 -15.82
N PRO A 46 -12.23 -7.31 -15.30
CA PRO A 46 -11.25 -8.01 -16.10
C PRO A 46 -11.93 -8.70 -17.29
N PHE A 47 -11.30 -8.68 -18.46
CA PHE A 47 -11.88 -9.28 -19.66
C PHE A 47 -12.20 -10.76 -19.47
N ALA A 48 -13.43 -11.12 -19.79
CA ALA A 48 -13.86 -12.50 -19.98
C ALA A 48 -13.23 -13.09 -21.25
N GLN A 49 -13.23 -14.41 -21.36
CA GLN A 49 -12.56 -15.11 -22.47
C GLN A 49 -13.11 -14.72 -23.86
N ASP A 50 -14.41 -14.45 -23.97
CA ASP A 50 -15.04 -14.04 -25.23
C ASP A 50 -14.75 -12.58 -25.60
N GLU A 51 -14.53 -11.72 -24.62
CA GLU A 51 -14.21 -10.30 -24.83
C GLU A 51 -12.81 -10.14 -25.44
N PHE A 52 -11.86 -11.01 -25.09
CA PHE A 52 -10.55 -11.07 -25.78
C PHE A 52 -10.71 -11.29 -27.29
N ARG A 53 -11.61 -12.20 -27.70
CA ARG A 53 -11.84 -12.47 -29.13
C ARG A 53 -12.35 -11.22 -29.83
N GLN A 54 -13.32 -10.54 -29.23
CA GLN A 54 -13.86 -9.30 -29.78
C GLN A 54 -12.78 -8.22 -29.87
N TRP A 55 -11.97 -8.07 -28.83
CA TRP A 55 -10.88 -7.10 -28.81
C TRP A 55 -9.86 -7.33 -29.93
N PHE A 56 -9.40 -8.57 -30.12
CA PHE A 56 -8.48 -8.92 -31.21
C PHE A 56 -9.11 -8.75 -32.60
N GLN A 57 -10.41 -9.02 -32.75
CA GLN A 57 -11.13 -8.75 -33.99
C GLN A 57 -11.18 -7.25 -34.32
N GLN A 58 -11.42 -6.39 -33.32
CA GLN A 58 -11.43 -4.94 -33.53
C GLN A 58 -10.03 -4.40 -33.79
N TRP A 59 -9.00 -4.91 -33.09
CA TRP A 59 -7.62 -4.51 -33.40
C TRP A 59 -7.22 -4.93 -34.81
N ALA A 60 -7.58 -6.14 -35.25
CA ALA A 60 -7.29 -6.57 -36.62
C ALA A 60 -7.97 -5.71 -37.71
N LYS A 61 -9.06 -4.98 -37.36
CA LYS A 61 -9.70 -4.01 -38.26
C LYS A 61 -9.00 -2.65 -38.26
N LEU A 62 -8.57 -2.16 -37.09
CA LEU A 62 -7.91 -0.86 -36.93
C LEU A 62 -6.42 -0.89 -37.32
N GLY A 63 -5.76 -2.04 -37.16
CA GLY A 63 -4.36 -2.27 -37.49
C GLY A 63 -4.20 -3.35 -38.57
N SER A 64 -2.97 -3.86 -38.71
CA SER A 64 -2.72 -5.00 -39.60
C SER A 64 -3.17 -6.32 -38.97
N ARG A 65 -3.92 -7.12 -39.74
CA ARG A 65 -4.33 -8.49 -39.36
C ARG A 65 -3.14 -9.38 -38.98
N SER A 66 -1.98 -9.20 -39.63
CA SER A 66 -0.78 -9.98 -39.31
C SER A 66 -0.22 -9.64 -37.92
N ILE A 67 -0.26 -8.36 -37.54
CA ILE A 67 0.21 -7.88 -36.22
C ILE A 67 -0.70 -8.40 -35.11
N ALA A 68 -2.02 -8.28 -35.29
CA ALA A 68 -2.99 -8.80 -34.32
C ALA A 68 -2.87 -10.32 -34.14
N GLN A 69 -2.69 -11.07 -35.24
CA GLN A 69 -2.50 -12.52 -35.19
C GLN A 69 -1.17 -12.90 -34.51
N ALA A 70 -0.09 -12.16 -34.76
CA ALA A 70 1.19 -12.38 -34.11
C ALA A 70 1.09 -12.17 -32.59
N TYR A 71 0.46 -11.08 -32.15
CA TYR A 71 0.27 -10.80 -30.73
C TYR A 71 -0.62 -11.84 -30.04
N PHE A 72 -1.71 -12.27 -30.70
CA PHE A 72 -2.54 -13.36 -30.20
C PHE A 72 -1.73 -14.66 -30.05
N ASN A 73 -0.91 -15.01 -31.04
CA ASN A 73 -0.06 -16.19 -31.00
C ASN A 73 1.00 -16.11 -29.89
N PHE A 74 1.54 -14.93 -29.63
CA PHE A 74 2.45 -14.66 -28.53
C PHE A 74 1.79 -14.95 -27.16
N LEU A 75 0.60 -14.40 -26.91
CA LEU A 75 -0.15 -14.68 -25.66
C LEU A 75 -0.56 -16.15 -25.56
N LYS A 76 -0.93 -16.78 -26.68
CA LYS A 76 -1.24 -18.21 -26.76
C LYS A 76 -0.03 -19.08 -26.38
N HIS A 77 1.19 -18.68 -26.77
CA HIS A 77 2.42 -19.38 -26.39
C HIS A 77 2.66 -19.37 -24.88
N GLY A 78 2.36 -18.25 -24.20
CA GLY A 78 2.35 -18.14 -22.74
C GLY A 78 1.20 -18.89 -22.05
N LYS A 79 0.34 -19.59 -22.83
CA LYS A 79 -0.88 -20.27 -22.39
C LYS A 79 -1.84 -19.38 -21.60
N VAL A 80 -1.86 -18.08 -21.89
CA VAL A 80 -2.64 -17.08 -21.16
C VAL A 80 -4.14 -17.39 -21.10
N PHE A 81 -4.69 -17.98 -22.17
CA PHE A 81 -6.13 -18.28 -22.29
C PHE A 81 -6.54 -19.65 -21.71
N GLN A 82 -5.64 -20.40 -21.07
CA GLN A 82 -5.94 -21.72 -20.50
C GLN A 82 -6.34 -21.62 -19.01
N LYS A 83 -7.07 -22.61 -18.50
CA LYS A 83 -7.45 -22.69 -17.07
C LYS A 83 -6.22 -22.73 -16.13
N GLN A 84 -5.11 -23.29 -16.60
CA GLN A 84 -3.82 -23.28 -15.90
C GLN A 84 -2.75 -22.65 -16.80
N PRO A 85 -2.62 -21.31 -16.79
CA PRO A 85 -1.63 -20.62 -17.60
C PRO A 85 -0.21 -20.88 -17.09
N ILE A 86 0.77 -20.95 -18.00
CA ILE A 86 2.21 -21.02 -17.64
C ILE A 86 2.63 -19.70 -17.01
N ALA A 87 2.27 -18.58 -17.65
CA ALA A 87 2.50 -17.24 -17.13
C ALA A 87 1.24 -16.75 -16.40
N LYS A 88 1.01 -17.22 -15.17
CA LYS A 88 -0.17 -16.86 -14.35
C LYS A 88 -0.31 -15.34 -14.20
N GLU A 89 0.78 -14.67 -13.84
CA GLU A 89 0.79 -13.23 -13.64
C GLU A 89 0.47 -12.46 -14.91
N LEU A 90 1.05 -12.87 -16.03
CA LEU A 90 0.72 -12.27 -17.33
C LEU A 90 -0.74 -12.49 -17.68
N ALA A 91 -1.29 -13.68 -17.42
CA ALA A 91 -2.68 -13.99 -17.72
C ALA A 91 -3.65 -13.11 -16.91
N THR A 92 -3.38 -12.90 -15.63
CA THR A 92 -4.15 -11.97 -14.79
C THR A 92 -4.00 -10.53 -15.27
N LEU A 93 -2.78 -10.13 -15.63
CA LEU A 93 -2.46 -8.77 -16.02
C LEU A 93 -3.12 -8.35 -17.34
N VAL A 94 -3.11 -9.20 -18.38
CA VAL A 94 -3.71 -8.87 -19.68
C VAL A 94 -5.23 -8.97 -19.70
N LYS A 95 -5.87 -9.47 -18.63
CA LYS A 95 -7.32 -9.27 -18.48
C LYS A 95 -7.67 -7.80 -18.25
N ARG A 96 -6.73 -6.97 -17.82
CA ARG A 96 -6.94 -5.53 -17.67
C ARG A 96 -6.84 -4.86 -19.05
N PRO A 97 -7.88 -4.18 -19.55
CA PRO A 97 -7.92 -3.67 -20.93
C PRO A 97 -6.75 -2.74 -21.29
N LEU A 98 -6.38 -1.82 -20.39
CA LEU A 98 -5.25 -0.91 -20.62
C LEU A 98 -3.93 -1.68 -20.74
N LEU A 99 -3.69 -2.66 -19.87
CA LEU A 99 -2.44 -3.41 -19.87
C LEU A 99 -2.33 -4.33 -21.09
N LEU A 100 -3.43 -4.93 -21.54
CA LEU A 100 -3.50 -5.67 -22.80
C LEU A 100 -3.10 -4.78 -23.99
N TYR A 101 -3.60 -3.54 -24.01
CA TYR A 101 -3.30 -2.56 -25.04
C TYR A 101 -1.84 -2.11 -24.99
N LEU A 102 -1.34 -1.70 -23.83
CA LEU A 102 0.06 -1.26 -23.65
C LEU A 102 1.05 -2.37 -24.03
N LEU A 103 0.81 -3.60 -23.58
CA LEU A 103 1.65 -4.74 -23.95
C LEU A 103 1.63 -5.01 -25.45
N GLY A 104 0.47 -4.84 -26.09
CA GLY A 104 0.36 -5.02 -27.53
C GLY A 104 1.07 -3.92 -28.33
N ILE A 105 1.11 -2.66 -27.85
CA ILE A 105 1.96 -1.59 -28.43
C ILE A 105 3.41 -2.03 -28.41
N LEU A 106 3.90 -2.50 -27.25
CA LEU A 106 5.27 -2.95 -27.13
C LEU A 106 5.56 -4.17 -28.03
N HIS A 107 4.64 -5.12 -28.12
CA HIS A 107 4.79 -6.29 -28.98
C HIS A 107 4.83 -5.91 -30.46
N ARG A 108 3.96 -4.99 -30.90
CA ARG A 108 3.95 -4.48 -32.28
C ARG A 108 5.32 -3.94 -32.69
N ASP A 109 5.98 -3.24 -31.79
CA ASP A 109 7.27 -2.59 -32.06
C ASP A 109 8.47 -3.45 -31.61
N ALA A 110 8.26 -4.76 -31.45
CA ALA A 110 9.29 -5.75 -31.08
C ALA A 110 10.04 -5.45 -29.77
N LEU A 111 9.39 -4.75 -28.83
CA LEU A 111 9.91 -4.45 -27.50
C LEU A 111 9.48 -5.47 -26.44
N VAL A 112 8.88 -6.60 -26.84
CA VAL A 112 8.48 -7.68 -25.93
C VAL A 112 9.11 -8.98 -26.40
N ASP A 113 9.63 -9.74 -25.44
CA ASP A 113 10.23 -11.04 -25.67
C ASP A 113 9.71 -12.06 -24.65
N LYS A 114 10.14 -13.33 -24.77
CA LYS A 114 9.63 -14.41 -23.93
C LYS A 114 10.01 -14.31 -22.45
N SER A 115 10.94 -13.42 -22.06
CA SER A 115 11.33 -13.23 -20.65
C SER A 115 10.15 -12.81 -19.78
N ILE A 116 9.16 -12.09 -20.34
CA ILE A 116 8.00 -11.63 -19.57
C ILE A 116 7.12 -12.78 -19.06
N PHE A 117 7.26 -13.99 -19.62
CA PHE A 117 6.49 -15.16 -19.17
C PHE A 117 6.98 -15.75 -17.85
N GLN A 118 8.20 -15.41 -17.43
CA GLN A 118 8.84 -15.95 -16.22
C GLN A 118 8.84 -14.95 -15.05
N MET A 119 8.42 -13.71 -15.30
CA MET A 119 8.42 -12.63 -14.30
C MET A 119 7.27 -12.81 -13.31
N ASN A 120 7.51 -12.40 -12.05
CA ASN A 120 6.44 -12.27 -11.07
C ASN A 120 5.59 -11.00 -11.34
N ALA A 121 4.52 -10.80 -10.55
CA ALA A 121 3.57 -9.71 -10.76
C ALA A 121 4.21 -8.32 -10.77
N SER A 122 5.06 -8.01 -9.79
CA SER A 122 5.68 -6.69 -9.62
C SER A 122 6.76 -6.44 -10.67
N GLU A 123 7.60 -7.44 -10.96
CA GLU A 123 8.58 -7.41 -12.05
C GLU A 123 7.90 -7.13 -13.41
N LEU A 124 6.80 -7.82 -13.70
CA LEU A 124 6.07 -7.69 -14.95
C LEU A 124 5.44 -6.31 -15.11
N LYS A 125 4.73 -5.81 -14.09
CA LYS A 125 4.15 -4.45 -14.09
C LYS A 125 5.23 -3.40 -14.30
N PHE A 126 6.32 -3.48 -13.53
CA PHE A 126 7.45 -2.55 -13.66
C PHE A 126 8.06 -2.60 -15.07
N GLU A 127 8.30 -3.80 -15.62
CA GLU A 127 8.90 -3.97 -16.94
C GLU A 127 8.03 -3.37 -18.05
N ILE A 128 6.71 -3.59 -18.01
CA ILE A 128 5.77 -3.03 -18.99
C ILE A 128 5.79 -1.50 -18.92
N TYR A 129 5.67 -0.92 -17.72
CA TYR A 129 5.67 0.54 -17.56
C TYR A 129 7.02 1.17 -17.94
N GLU A 130 8.14 0.52 -17.62
CA GLU A 130 9.47 0.99 -18.02
C GLU A 130 9.65 0.95 -19.53
N ARG A 131 9.24 -0.15 -20.18
CA ARG A 131 9.31 -0.28 -21.64
C ARG A 131 8.41 0.72 -22.32
N ILE A 132 7.20 0.97 -21.81
CA ILE A 132 6.31 2.02 -22.32
C ILE A 132 6.93 3.41 -22.16
N CYS A 133 7.56 3.71 -21.02
CA CYS A 133 8.19 5.01 -20.78
C CYS A 133 9.36 5.25 -21.75
N ARG A 134 10.25 4.26 -21.92
CA ARG A 134 11.32 4.30 -22.94
C ARG A 134 10.76 4.40 -24.36
N TRP A 135 9.73 3.61 -24.63
CA TRP A 135 8.94 3.68 -25.86
C TRP A 135 8.14 4.98 -25.98
N LEU A 136 8.03 5.84 -24.98
CA LEU A 136 7.47 7.16 -25.21
C LEU A 136 8.60 8.12 -25.59
N LEU A 137 9.70 8.08 -24.83
CA LEU A 137 10.76 9.10 -24.84
C LEU A 137 11.83 8.94 -25.93
N GLY A 138 11.83 7.85 -26.67
CA GLY A 138 12.78 7.61 -27.76
C GLY A 138 14.10 7.02 -27.27
N GLU A 139 14.14 6.55 -26.02
CA GLU A 139 15.32 5.92 -25.46
C GLU A 139 15.57 4.60 -26.20
N THR A 140 16.69 4.52 -26.92
CA THR A 140 17.13 3.28 -27.54
C THR A 140 17.33 2.25 -26.43
N ALA A 141 16.93 1.00 -26.67
CA ALA A 141 17.10 -0.09 -25.71
C ALA A 141 18.60 -0.36 -25.51
N ALA A 142 19.25 0.43 -24.65
CA ALA A 142 20.64 0.25 -24.32
C ALA A 142 20.81 -1.09 -23.60
N LYS A 143 21.43 -2.05 -24.30
CA LYS A 143 21.95 -3.32 -23.75
C LYS A 143 20.92 -4.21 -23.05
N SER A 144 19.72 -4.36 -23.58
CA SER A 144 18.96 -5.60 -23.37
C SER A 144 19.44 -6.63 -24.39
N ASN A 145 19.71 -7.87 -23.98
CA ASN A 145 19.93 -9.04 -24.87
C ASN A 145 18.73 -9.38 -25.78
N LEU A 146 17.79 -8.45 -25.93
CA LEU A 146 16.89 -8.38 -27.07
C LEU A 146 17.78 -8.27 -28.30
N THR A 147 18.00 -9.39 -28.98
CA THR A 147 18.37 -9.38 -30.39
C THR A 147 17.42 -8.41 -31.05
N LEU A 148 17.95 -7.27 -31.49
CA LEU A 148 17.33 -6.37 -32.47
C LEU A 148 17.26 -7.13 -33.80
N GLU A 149 16.61 -8.30 -33.81
CA GLU A 149 16.14 -8.93 -35.01
C GLU A 149 14.98 -8.06 -35.48
N LEU A 150 15.35 -7.12 -36.35
CA LEU A 150 14.49 -6.51 -37.34
C LEU A 150 13.59 -5.38 -36.82
N LEU A 151 14.19 -4.20 -36.63
CA LEU A 151 13.61 -3.04 -37.31
C LEU A 151 13.70 -3.32 -38.82
N ARG A 152 12.75 -4.08 -39.38
CA ARG A 152 12.58 -4.13 -40.83
C ARG A 152 12.23 -2.71 -41.27
N GLU A 153 13.14 -2.07 -42.00
CA GLU A 153 12.84 -0.86 -42.75
C GLU A 153 11.56 -1.11 -43.56
N GLY A 154 10.54 -0.27 -43.34
CA GLY A 154 9.27 -0.32 -44.08
C GLY A 154 8.02 -0.70 -43.31
N LEU A 155 8.07 -1.03 -42.00
CA LEU A 155 6.87 -1.34 -41.19
C LEU A 155 6.62 -0.38 -40.02
N ALA A 156 7.29 0.78 -39.96
CA ALA A 156 6.97 1.84 -39.00
C ALA A 156 5.58 2.44 -39.33
N HIS A 157 4.51 1.78 -38.89
CA HIS A 157 3.15 2.27 -39.05
C HIS A 157 2.92 3.52 -38.16
N ALA A 158 2.87 4.69 -38.82
CA ALA A 158 2.15 5.94 -38.57
C ALA A 158 2.13 6.61 -37.17
N SER A 159 2.44 5.94 -36.06
CA SER A 159 2.13 6.45 -34.70
C SER A 159 3.33 6.86 -33.85
N ARG A 160 4.57 6.58 -34.30
CA ARG A 160 5.78 7.03 -33.60
C ARG A 160 6.97 7.23 -34.54
N SER A 161 6.86 8.23 -35.42
CA SER A 161 7.98 8.68 -36.26
C SER A 161 9.05 9.38 -35.41
N ALA A 162 10.27 9.51 -35.96
CA ALA A 162 11.32 10.35 -35.35
C ALA A 162 10.83 11.79 -35.13
N GLU A 163 10.00 12.30 -36.04
CA GLU A 163 9.34 13.61 -35.92
C GLU A 163 8.36 13.67 -34.74
N ALA A 164 7.56 12.63 -34.51
CA ALA A 164 6.67 12.58 -33.35
C ALA A 164 7.44 12.59 -32.02
N ILE A 165 8.59 11.88 -31.97
CA ILE A 165 9.49 11.92 -30.80
C ILE A 165 10.10 13.31 -30.65
N ALA A 166 10.59 13.93 -31.73
CA ALA A 166 11.15 15.27 -31.71
C ALA A 166 10.10 16.32 -31.24
N ASN A 167 8.86 16.19 -31.70
CA ASN A 167 7.73 17.04 -31.30
C ASN A 167 7.29 16.81 -29.84
N LEU A 168 7.45 15.60 -29.31
CA LEU A 168 7.20 15.31 -27.89
C LEU A 168 8.30 15.90 -27.00
N LEU A 169 9.56 15.68 -27.38
CA LEU A 169 10.73 16.15 -26.65
C LEU A 169 10.85 17.68 -26.73
N GLN A 170 10.44 18.28 -27.85
CA GLN A 170 10.50 19.72 -28.12
C GLN A 170 11.91 20.30 -27.87
N GLY A 171 12.93 19.53 -28.28
CA GLY A 171 14.35 19.87 -28.09
C GLY A 171 14.94 19.46 -26.72
N ARG A 172 14.13 18.94 -25.79
CA ARG A 172 14.62 18.43 -24.49
C ARG A 172 15.32 17.09 -24.62
N HIS A 173 16.34 16.85 -23.79
CA HIS A 173 16.93 15.52 -23.65
C HIS A 173 15.93 14.53 -23.03
N PRO A 174 15.81 13.27 -23.51
CA PRO A 174 14.85 12.30 -22.98
C PRO A 174 14.92 12.10 -21.45
N GLN A 175 16.14 11.99 -20.91
CA GLN A 175 16.34 11.83 -19.46
C GLN A 175 15.89 13.05 -18.65
N TYR A 176 16.00 14.24 -19.25
CA TYR A 176 15.55 15.47 -18.60
C TYR A 176 14.02 15.51 -18.53
N LEU A 177 13.33 15.18 -19.63
CA LEU A 177 11.86 15.07 -19.62
C LEU A 177 11.39 13.98 -18.66
N ARG A 178 12.07 12.83 -18.64
CA ARG A 178 11.79 11.76 -17.69
C ARG A 178 11.87 12.24 -16.24
N ARG A 179 12.91 13.00 -15.90
CA ARG A 179 13.07 13.60 -14.57
C ARG A 179 11.92 14.56 -14.23
N GLN A 180 11.51 15.40 -15.18
CA GLN A 180 10.35 16.29 -15.02
C GLN A 180 9.07 15.50 -14.73
N MET A 181 8.82 14.43 -15.49
CA MET A 181 7.65 13.56 -15.30
C MET A 181 7.66 12.88 -13.92
N GLN A 182 8.81 12.41 -13.43
CA GLN A 182 8.95 11.77 -12.12
C GLN A 182 8.66 12.75 -10.97
N VAL A 183 9.23 13.96 -11.01
CA VAL A 183 8.99 15.00 -10.00
C VAL A 183 7.54 15.49 -10.02
N ALA A 184 6.97 15.68 -11.21
CA ALA A 184 5.55 16.01 -11.36
C ALA A 184 4.67 14.92 -10.75
N ALA A 185 4.96 13.65 -11.04
CA ALA A 185 4.19 12.53 -10.52
C ALA A 185 4.25 12.42 -9.01
N LEU A 186 5.43 12.53 -8.39
CA LEU A 186 5.53 12.54 -6.93
C LEU A 186 4.77 13.74 -6.34
N THR A 187 4.87 14.92 -6.94
CA THR A 187 4.17 16.11 -6.44
C THR A 187 2.65 15.92 -6.49
N ILE A 188 2.12 15.36 -7.58
CA ILE A 188 0.70 15.02 -7.71
C ILE A 188 0.28 14.00 -6.63
N LEU A 189 1.08 12.95 -6.43
CA LEU A 189 0.84 11.93 -5.41
C LEU A 189 0.82 12.53 -3.99
N GLN A 190 1.66 13.54 -3.75
CA GLN A 190 1.76 14.20 -2.45
C GLN A 190 0.57 15.13 -2.14
N THR A 191 -0.27 15.43 -3.14
CA THR A 191 -1.52 16.15 -2.91
C THR A 191 -2.64 15.21 -2.51
N SER A 192 -3.53 15.69 -1.64
CA SER A 192 -4.76 14.97 -1.29
C SER A 192 -5.74 14.83 -2.46
N GLN A 193 -5.58 15.66 -3.50
CA GLN A 193 -6.53 15.81 -4.61
C GLN A 193 -6.06 15.15 -5.90
N TYR A 194 -4.82 14.64 -5.98
CA TYR A 194 -4.19 14.13 -7.21
C TYR A 194 -4.21 15.15 -8.35
N GLN A 195 -4.06 16.42 -8.01
CA GLN A 195 -4.04 17.56 -8.92
C GLN A 195 -3.10 18.62 -8.38
N VAL A 196 -2.28 19.21 -9.24
CA VAL A 196 -1.28 20.21 -8.83
C VAL A 196 -1.26 21.36 -9.83
N PRO A 197 -1.25 22.63 -9.38
CA PRO A 197 -0.96 23.76 -10.24
C PRO A 197 0.43 23.63 -10.87
N GLN A 198 0.56 23.90 -12.17
CA GLN A 198 1.83 23.78 -12.87
C GLN A 198 2.97 24.56 -12.19
N THR A 199 2.67 25.73 -11.62
CA THR A 199 3.62 26.58 -10.88
C THR A 199 4.27 25.91 -9.68
N GLU A 200 3.60 24.94 -9.05
CA GLU A 200 4.15 24.23 -7.89
C GLU A 200 5.13 23.13 -8.32
N ILE A 201 4.89 22.51 -9.47
CA ILE A 201 5.85 21.59 -10.10
C ILE A 201 7.11 22.38 -10.53
N GLU A 202 6.92 23.61 -11.03
CA GLU A 202 8.00 24.52 -11.43
C GLU A 202 8.93 24.85 -10.26
N LYS A 203 8.38 25.29 -9.12
CA LYS A 203 9.18 25.59 -7.92
C LYS A 203 10.03 24.40 -7.47
N ARG A 204 9.50 23.18 -7.53
CA ARG A 204 10.22 21.97 -7.11
C ARG A 204 11.30 21.53 -8.08
N LEU A 205 11.17 21.86 -9.36
CA LEU A 205 12.17 21.53 -10.37
C LEU A 205 13.32 22.56 -10.42
N PHE A 206 13.02 23.85 -10.24
CA PHE A 206 13.96 24.95 -10.52
C PHE A 206 14.26 25.85 -9.31
N GLY A 207 13.59 25.66 -8.18
CA GLY A 207 13.69 26.54 -7.01
C GLY A 207 13.02 27.90 -7.23
N GLU A 208 13.31 28.86 -6.34
CA GLU A 208 12.75 30.22 -6.37
C GLU A 208 13.29 31.10 -7.53
N LEU A 209 14.33 30.64 -8.23
CA LEU A 209 14.96 31.32 -9.36
C LEU A 209 14.33 30.97 -10.71
N ALA A 210 13.11 30.43 -10.72
CA ALA A 210 12.36 30.16 -11.93
C ALA A 210 12.07 31.49 -12.66
N THR A 211 12.98 31.89 -13.54
CA THR A 211 12.72 32.90 -14.57
C THR A 211 11.55 32.43 -15.44
N GLU A 212 10.84 33.37 -16.07
CA GLU A 212 9.66 33.18 -16.93
C GLU A 212 9.91 32.28 -18.17
N VAL A 213 10.45 31.08 -17.98
CA VAL A 213 10.59 30.06 -19.01
C VAL A 213 9.26 29.33 -19.07
N SER A 214 8.45 29.70 -20.07
CA SER A 214 7.23 28.97 -20.45
C SER A 214 7.55 27.48 -20.60
N ILE A 215 7.24 26.67 -19.58
CA ILE A 215 7.54 25.24 -19.63
C ILE A 215 6.57 24.56 -20.59
N GLN A 216 7.17 23.83 -21.51
CA GLN A 216 6.50 23.01 -22.50
C GLN A 216 5.69 21.87 -21.87
N PRO A 217 4.56 21.47 -22.46
CA PRO A 217 3.64 20.51 -21.86
C PRO A 217 4.30 19.16 -21.56
N LEU A 218 3.82 18.53 -20.48
CA LEU A 218 4.15 17.14 -20.15
C LEU A 218 3.39 16.17 -21.08
N PRO A 219 3.89 14.93 -21.29
CA PRO A 219 3.25 14.00 -22.19
C PRO A 219 1.83 13.60 -21.80
N ALA A 220 0.88 13.74 -22.74
CA ALA A 220 -0.54 13.46 -22.54
C ALA A 220 -0.85 12.02 -22.12
N LEU A 221 0.02 11.05 -22.46
CA LEU A 221 -0.13 9.65 -22.04
C LEU A 221 -0.09 9.49 -20.51
N PHE A 222 0.65 10.37 -19.81
CA PHE A 222 0.84 10.32 -18.36
C PHE A 222 0.10 11.44 -17.64
N PHE A 223 -0.08 12.60 -18.27
CA PHE A 223 -0.62 13.80 -17.64
C PHE A 223 -1.72 14.48 -18.48
N HIS A 224 -2.80 14.90 -17.84
CA HIS A 224 -3.75 15.86 -18.41
C HIS A 224 -3.45 17.25 -17.86
N SER A 225 -3.52 18.26 -18.74
CA SER A 225 -3.48 19.68 -18.38
C SER A 225 -4.84 20.30 -18.64
N GLY A 226 -5.42 20.95 -17.64
CA GLY A 226 -6.74 21.58 -17.72
C GLY A 226 -6.83 22.92 -16.98
N ILE A 227 -7.84 23.71 -17.30
CA ILE A 227 -8.17 24.96 -16.58
C ILE A 227 -8.89 24.60 -15.26
N PRO A 228 -8.62 25.30 -14.13
CA PRO A 228 -9.25 25.03 -12.85
C PRO A 228 -10.78 24.94 -12.97
N LYS A 229 -11.35 23.77 -12.63
CA LYS A 229 -12.80 23.59 -12.53
C LYS A 229 -13.29 24.29 -11.25
N GLY A 230 -13.45 25.61 -11.34
CA GLY A 230 -13.94 26.48 -10.26
C GLY A 230 -14.27 27.91 -10.68
N LEU A 231 -13.83 28.36 -11.87
CA LEU A 231 -14.06 29.71 -12.40
C LEU A 231 -14.85 29.70 -13.73
N LYS A 232 -15.81 28.80 -13.89
CA LYS A 232 -16.77 28.86 -15.02
C LYS A 232 -18.02 29.71 -14.74
N GLY A 233 -18.06 30.42 -13.60
CA GLY A 233 -19.21 31.23 -13.18
C GLY A 233 -19.20 32.68 -13.67
N GLU A 234 -18.04 33.28 -13.92
CA GLU A 234 -17.97 34.72 -14.21
C GLU A 234 -16.87 35.05 -15.23
N ARG A 235 -17.18 34.91 -16.52
CA ARG A 235 -16.90 35.90 -17.57
C ARG A 235 -17.35 35.38 -18.94
N LEU A 236 -17.89 36.31 -19.72
CA LEU A 236 -18.37 36.22 -21.11
C LEU A 236 -19.87 35.95 -21.29
N LYS A 237 -20.69 36.87 -20.74
CA LYS A 237 -21.72 37.54 -21.56
C LYS A 237 -21.03 38.68 -22.32
N LEU A 238 -21.51 38.97 -23.53
CA LEU A 238 -20.90 39.76 -24.62
C LEU A 238 -19.83 38.94 -25.37
N GLU A 239 -20.00 38.49 -26.62
CA GLU A 239 -20.85 38.95 -27.73
C GLU A 239 -21.33 37.74 -28.54
N SER A 240 -22.65 37.60 -28.67
CA SER A 240 -23.28 36.81 -29.71
C SER A 240 -23.60 37.76 -30.87
N TYR A 241 -22.98 37.58 -32.03
CA TYR A 241 -23.58 37.71 -33.37
C TYR A 241 -22.46 37.52 -34.41
N ASN A 242 -22.44 36.36 -35.07
CA ASN A 242 -22.50 36.32 -36.54
C ASN A 242 -22.75 34.90 -37.03
N LEU A 243 -23.71 34.83 -37.95
CA LEU A 243 -24.19 33.66 -38.66
C LEU A 243 -23.34 33.40 -39.92
N TYR A 244 -23.25 32.12 -40.27
CA TYR A 244 -22.77 31.47 -41.51
C TYR A 244 -21.35 30.89 -41.54
N PRO A 245 -21.17 29.71 -42.20
CA PRO A 245 -19.93 28.95 -42.19
C PRO A 245 -19.10 29.22 -43.44
N GLU A 246 -17.81 29.47 -43.29
CA GLU A 246 -16.85 29.33 -44.38
C GLU A 246 -15.66 28.49 -43.93
N ASN A 247 -15.41 27.45 -44.73
CA ASN A 247 -14.17 26.68 -44.75
C ASN A 247 -12.98 27.62 -44.96
N THR A 248 -11.97 27.53 -44.10
CA THR A 248 -10.54 27.47 -44.47
C THR A 248 -9.65 27.54 -43.22
N SER A 249 -8.49 26.88 -43.35
CA SER A 249 -7.23 27.12 -42.66
C SER A 249 -7.06 26.74 -41.18
N GLU A 250 -6.14 25.78 -41.01
CA GLU A 250 -5.13 25.72 -39.94
C GLU A 250 -5.61 25.37 -38.52
N GLU A 251 -5.49 24.07 -38.18
CA GLU A 251 -5.25 23.64 -36.81
C GLU A 251 -3.95 24.30 -36.29
N LYS A 252 -4.08 25.46 -35.66
CA LYS A 252 -3.01 26.05 -34.86
C LYS A 252 -2.76 25.17 -33.64
N PRO A 253 -1.50 24.80 -33.33
CA PRO A 253 -1.18 24.08 -32.11
C PRO A 253 -1.52 24.98 -30.91
N LEU A 254 -2.12 24.38 -29.87
CA LEU A 254 -2.38 25.02 -28.58
C LEU A 254 -1.05 25.38 -27.91
N THR A 255 -0.42 26.48 -28.32
CA THR A 255 0.76 27.08 -27.69
C THR A 255 0.34 28.30 -26.89
N SER A 256 -0.13 28.08 -25.66
CA SER A 256 0.00 29.03 -24.54
C SER A 256 -0.43 28.32 -23.25
N SER A 257 0.54 27.76 -22.52
CA SER A 257 0.31 27.32 -21.14
C SER A 257 -0.04 28.54 -20.30
N SER A 258 -1.31 28.66 -19.90
CA SER A 258 -1.71 29.68 -18.93
C SER A 258 -1.07 29.35 -17.58
N PRO A 259 -0.56 30.32 -16.80
CA PRO A 259 0.11 30.08 -15.51
C PRO A 259 -0.76 29.43 -14.43
N ASN A 260 -2.04 29.14 -14.72
CA ASN A 260 -3.00 28.50 -13.83
C ASN A 260 -3.44 27.10 -14.31
N SER A 261 -2.70 26.45 -15.22
CA SER A 261 -3.01 25.07 -15.62
C SER A 261 -2.88 24.10 -14.43
N ILE A 262 -3.91 23.30 -14.22
CA ILE A 262 -3.90 22.16 -13.29
C ILE A 262 -3.42 20.93 -14.04
N ILE A 263 -2.45 20.23 -13.46
CA ILE A 263 -1.91 18.98 -13.98
C ILE A 263 -2.42 17.82 -13.12
N GLU A 264 -2.91 16.77 -13.77
CA GLU A 264 -3.36 15.53 -13.13
C GLU A 264 -2.91 14.30 -13.91
N PHE A 265 -2.95 13.12 -13.28
CA PHE A 265 -2.64 11.88 -13.98
C PHE A 265 -3.66 11.54 -15.06
N SER A 266 -3.17 11.15 -16.25
CA SER A 266 -4.01 10.55 -17.28
C SER A 266 -4.48 9.15 -16.92
N HIS A 267 -3.61 8.41 -16.25
CA HIS A 267 -3.96 7.13 -15.67
C HIS A 267 -3.24 6.97 -14.32
N PRO A 268 -3.95 6.69 -13.22
CA PRO A 268 -3.36 6.59 -11.88
C PRO A 268 -2.15 5.64 -11.84
N ASN A 269 -2.27 4.42 -12.37
CA ASN A 269 -1.20 3.42 -12.32
C ASN A 269 0.10 3.83 -13.04
N LEU A 270 -0.03 4.58 -14.15
CA LEU A 270 1.13 5.10 -14.89
C LEU A 270 1.79 6.26 -14.12
N GLY A 271 0.97 7.08 -13.46
CA GLY A 271 1.42 8.13 -12.55
C GLY A 271 2.12 7.59 -11.31
N GLU A 272 1.51 6.63 -10.63
CA GLU A 272 2.08 5.91 -9.48
C GLU A 272 3.41 5.25 -9.82
N TYR A 273 3.54 4.70 -11.03
CA TYR A 273 4.82 4.17 -11.51
C TYR A 273 5.92 5.24 -11.55
N LEU A 274 5.64 6.40 -12.12
CA LEU A 274 6.60 7.51 -12.16
C LEU A 274 6.92 8.04 -10.76
N ALA A 275 5.92 8.12 -9.88
CA ALA A 275 6.10 8.52 -8.50
C ALA A 275 6.94 7.50 -7.72
N ALA A 276 6.72 6.19 -7.93
CA ALA A 276 7.52 5.13 -7.34
C ALA A 276 8.98 5.20 -7.80
N GLN A 277 9.25 5.54 -9.06
CA GLN A 277 10.61 5.78 -9.54
C GLN A 277 11.27 6.97 -8.84
N GLU A 278 10.51 8.05 -8.61
CA GLU A 278 11.02 9.20 -7.87
C GLU A 278 11.32 8.84 -6.41
N ILE A 279 10.41 8.12 -5.74
CA ILE A 279 10.60 7.68 -4.36
C ILE A 279 11.85 6.79 -4.24
N ALA A 280 12.02 5.83 -5.16
CA ALA A 280 13.21 4.99 -5.19
C ALA A 280 14.50 5.82 -5.36
N ALA A 281 14.50 6.80 -6.29
CA ALA A 281 15.64 7.70 -6.47
C ALA A 281 15.94 8.54 -5.21
N GLN A 282 14.92 9.02 -4.50
CA GLN A 282 15.12 9.78 -3.26
C GLN A 282 15.60 8.89 -2.10
N LEU A 283 15.14 7.64 -2.01
CA LEU A 283 15.65 6.67 -1.03
C LEU A 283 17.11 6.31 -1.30
N MET A 284 17.51 6.18 -2.57
CA MET A 284 18.92 5.93 -2.93
C MET A 284 19.87 7.04 -2.47
N LYS A 285 19.41 8.29 -2.34
CA LYS A 285 20.27 9.37 -1.80
C LYS A 285 20.72 9.11 -0.37
N LEU A 286 19.94 8.36 0.41
CA LEU A 286 20.30 7.95 1.76
C LEU A 286 21.44 6.92 1.80
N THR A 287 21.75 6.28 0.67
CA THR A 287 22.80 5.26 0.57
C THR A 287 24.00 5.72 -0.26
N GLN A 288 24.01 6.95 -0.76
CA GLN A 288 25.11 7.44 -1.59
C GLN A 288 26.35 7.71 -0.74
N GLU A 289 27.46 7.11 -1.14
CA GLU A 289 28.75 7.26 -0.50
C GLU A 289 29.51 8.45 -1.08
N ILE A 290 30.12 9.26 -0.20
CA ILE A 290 31.08 10.31 -0.54
C ILE A 290 32.39 9.99 0.18
N GLN A 291 33.50 10.07 -0.54
CA GLN A 291 34.81 10.02 0.07
C GLN A 291 35.13 11.40 0.67
N ASP A 292 35.37 11.44 1.98
CA ASP A 292 35.73 12.68 2.64
C ASP A 292 37.18 13.08 2.35
N GLN A 293 37.58 14.25 2.85
CA GLN A 293 38.93 14.80 2.66
C GLN A 293 40.05 13.96 3.29
N TYR A 294 39.72 12.97 4.12
CA TYR A 294 40.67 12.05 4.77
C TYR A 294 40.67 10.66 4.13
N GLY A 295 39.85 10.45 3.09
CA GLY A 295 39.75 9.19 2.37
C GLY A 295 38.75 8.20 2.97
N GLU A 296 38.04 8.58 4.03
CA GLU A 296 37.00 7.77 4.68
C GLU A 296 35.69 7.84 3.89
N ILE A 297 34.96 6.72 3.88
CA ILE A 297 33.67 6.63 3.19
C ILE A 297 32.58 7.13 4.14
N THR A 298 31.97 8.26 3.81
CA THR A 298 30.81 8.83 4.50
C THR A 298 29.58 8.79 3.59
N TYR A 299 28.39 9.08 4.13
CA TYR A 299 27.17 9.15 3.33
C TYR A 299 26.81 10.60 3.00
N VAL A 300 26.19 10.84 1.83
CA VAL A 300 25.68 12.17 1.42
C VAL A 300 24.77 12.75 2.51
N ILE A 301 23.92 11.92 3.10
CA ILE A 301 23.07 12.28 4.25
C ILE A 301 23.50 11.41 5.44
N ASN A 302 24.42 11.93 6.24
CA ASN A 302 24.97 11.19 7.40
C ASN A 302 24.29 11.55 8.73
N ASP A 303 23.71 12.74 8.84
CA ASP A 303 23.05 13.21 10.06
C ASP A 303 21.63 12.65 10.19
N GLN A 304 21.30 12.10 11.36
CA GLN A 304 20.01 11.46 11.62
C GLN A 304 18.83 12.44 11.49
N LEU A 305 19.04 13.72 11.86
CA LEU A 305 18.01 14.75 11.71
C LEU A 305 17.74 15.05 10.22
N GLN A 306 18.78 15.07 9.38
CA GLN A 306 18.61 15.24 7.94
C GLN A 306 17.93 14.03 7.28
N VAL A 307 18.28 12.81 7.70
CA VAL A 307 17.57 11.59 7.28
C VAL A 307 16.09 11.69 7.62
N ALA A 308 15.77 12.10 8.85
CA ALA A 308 14.39 12.25 9.29
C ALA A 308 13.65 13.31 8.46
N LYS A 309 14.19 14.52 8.30
CA LYS A 309 13.60 15.56 7.45
C LYS A 309 13.35 15.08 6.03
N HIS A 310 14.31 14.35 5.45
CA HIS A 310 14.18 13.77 4.11
C HIS A 310 13.05 12.74 4.03
N LEU A 311 12.96 11.82 5.00
CA LEU A 311 11.93 10.80 5.03
C LEU A 311 10.53 11.38 5.26
N TYR A 312 10.38 12.37 6.15
CA TYR A 312 9.09 13.04 6.34
C TYR A 312 8.65 13.81 5.09
N ALA A 313 9.55 14.56 4.44
CA ALA A 313 9.24 15.26 3.20
C ALA A 313 8.86 14.30 2.05
N LEU A 314 9.46 13.10 2.04
CA LEU A 314 9.23 12.10 1.00
C LEU A 314 7.95 11.28 1.24
N LEU A 315 7.72 10.83 2.47
CA LEU A 315 6.73 9.81 2.84
C LEU A 315 5.59 10.34 3.71
N GLY A 316 5.60 11.62 4.09
CA GLY A 316 4.61 12.22 4.98
C GLY A 316 3.29 12.63 4.33
N TYR A 317 3.14 12.42 3.03
CA TYR A 317 1.94 12.86 2.30
C TYR A 317 0.71 11.97 2.50
N GLY A 318 0.89 10.77 3.05
CA GLY A 318 -0.14 9.75 3.22
C GLY A 318 0.42 8.34 3.12
N LEU A 319 -0.44 7.33 3.26
CA LEU A 319 -0.03 5.93 3.15
C LEU A 319 0.36 5.58 1.72
N LEU A 320 1.51 4.94 1.54
CA LEU A 320 1.93 4.35 0.27
C LEU A 320 0.89 3.31 -0.17
N SER A 321 0.40 3.40 -1.40
CA SER A 321 -0.42 2.31 -1.97
C SER A 321 0.43 1.04 -2.11
N ASN A 322 -0.21 -0.13 -2.09
CA ASN A 322 0.49 -1.42 -2.26
C ASN A 322 1.28 -1.44 -3.57
N GLN A 323 0.69 -0.88 -4.64
CA GLN A 323 1.33 -0.77 -5.95
C GLN A 323 2.58 0.13 -5.91
N VAL A 324 2.51 1.30 -5.29
CA VAL A 324 3.68 2.18 -5.18
C VAL A 324 4.79 1.51 -4.38
N GLU A 325 4.48 0.87 -3.25
CA GLU A 325 5.46 0.12 -2.45
C GLU A 325 6.15 -0.97 -3.28
N GLU A 326 5.39 -1.82 -3.96
CA GLU A 326 5.92 -2.89 -4.82
C GLU A 326 6.84 -2.35 -5.91
N LEU A 327 6.43 -1.27 -6.59
CA LEU A 327 7.20 -0.65 -7.68
C LEU A 327 8.46 0.06 -7.16
N VAL A 328 8.43 0.67 -5.98
CA VAL A 328 9.62 1.25 -5.33
C VAL A 328 10.65 0.15 -5.07
N ILE A 329 10.23 -0.94 -4.44
CA ILE A 329 11.12 -2.05 -4.09
C ILE A 329 11.68 -2.73 -5.34
N GLU A 330 10.86 -2.94 -6.38
CA GLU A 330 11.33 -3.49 -7.64
C GLU A 330 12.31 -2.55 -8.37
N GLY A 331 12.07 -1.24 -8.34
CA GLY A 331 13.01 -0.24 -8.86
C GLY A 331 14.36 -0.28 -8.15
N LEU A 332 14.37 -0.35 -6.82
CA LEU A 332 15.57 -0.47 -6.00
C LEU A 332 16.32 -1.79 -6.25
N ARG A 333 15.60 -2.91 -6.38
CA ARG A 333 16.18 -4.24 -6.68
C ARG A 333 16.91 -4.24 -8.02
N ARG A 334 16.32 -3.61 -9.04
CA ARG A 334 16.98 -3.45 -10.34
C ARG A 334 18.22 -2.57 -10.26
N GLN A 335 18.21 -1.56 -9.41
CA GLN A 335 19.37 -0.71 -9.21
C GLN A 335 20.52 -1.45 -8.52
N GLU A 336 20.25 -2.19 -7.45
CA GLU A 336 21.27 -3.00 -6.77
C GLU A 336 21.89 -4.01 -7.74
N LYS A 337 21.06 -4.67 -8.57
CA LYS A 337 21.53 -5.60 -9.60
C LYS A 337 22.39 -4.93 -10.69
N ARG A 338 22.10 -3.68 -11.05
CA ARG A 338 22.85 -2.92 -12.06
C ARG A 338 24.18 -2.40 -11.53
N ASN A 339 24.17 -1.86 -10.31
CA ASN A 339 25.36 -1.30 -9.68
C ASN A 339 25.25 -1.39 -8.15
N ALA A 340 25.72 -2.50 -7.59
CA ALA A 340 25.74 -2.75 -6.15
C ALA A 340 26.62 -1.77 -5.35
N LYS A 341 27.53 -1.03 -6.01
CA LYS A 341 28.30 0.04 -5.34
C LYS A 341 27.49 1.32 -5.20
N ALA A 342 26.51 1.56 -6.07
CA ALA A 342 25.71 2.79 -6.03
C ALA A 342 24.52 2.69 -5.07
N PHE A 343 24.04 1.48 -4.79
CA PHE A 343 22.92 1.24 -3.90
C PHE A 343 23.01 -0.16 -3.29
N SER A 344 22.67 -0.26 -2.00
CA SER A 344 22.49 -1.54 -1.30
C SER A 344 21.27 -1.50 -0.40
N PHE A 345 20.43 -2.55 -0.47
CA PHE A 345 19.31 -2.71 0.46
C PHE A 345 19.76 -2.81 1.91
N ARG A 346 20.95 -3.40 2.16
CA ARG A 346 21.48 -3.53 3.51
C ARG A 346 21.76 -2.18 4.15
N VAL A 347 22.36 -1.25 3.39
CA VAL A 347 22.64 0.11 3.86
C VAL A 347 21.34 0.90 4.04
N LEU A 348 20.42 0.82 3.07
CA LEU A 348 19.12 1.47 3.18
C LEU A 348 18.36 0.97 4.43
N PHE A 349 18.33 -0.35 4.64
CA PHE A 349 17.68 -0.94 5.81
C PHE A 349 18.27 -0.41 7.12
N GLN A 350 19.60 -0.36 7.25
CA GLN A 350 20.25 0.19 8.45
C GLN A 350 19.87 1.65 8.70
N CYS A 351 19.82 2.47 7.64
CA CYS A 351 19.39 3.87 7.73
C CYS A 351 17.94 3.98 8.21
N LEU A 352 17.02 3.27 7.55
CA LEU A 352 15.59 3.25 7.90
C LEU A 352 15.35 2.68 9.29
N TYR A 353 16.12 1.67 9.71
CA TYR A 353 15.95 1.01 11.00
C TYR A 353 16.38 1.92 12.15
N ARG A 354 17.49 2.67 11.99
CA ARG A 354 17.88 3.72 12.94
C ARG A 354 16.81 4.80 13.07
N PHE A 355 16.24 5.24 11.95
CA PHE A 355 15.12 6.18 11.95
C PHE A 355 13.90 5.61 12.68
N TYR A 356 13.53 4.35 12.40
CA TYR A 356 12.38 3.67 12.99
C TYR A 356 12.49 3.54 14.51
N ARG A 357 13.67 3.20 15.04
CA ARG A 357 13.88 3.11 16.50
C ARG A 357 13.72 4.47 17.19
N ALA A 358 14.24 5.53 16.59
CA ALA A 358 14.04 6.88 17.10
C ALA A 358 12.58 7.35 16.97
N TYR A 359 11.91 6.96 15.88
CA TYR A 359 10.49 7.22 15.64
C TYR A 359 9.62 6.61 16.74
N CYS A 360 9.83 5.33 17.08
CA CYS A 360 9.05 4.64 18.13
C CYS A 360 9.17 5.32 19.50
N ARG A 361 10.29 6.02 19.75
CA ARG A 361 10.54 6.77 20.99
C ARG A 361 9.98 8.19 21.01
N GLY A 362 9.35 8.69 19.94
CA GLY A 362 8.78 10.04 19.93
C GLY A 362 9.66 11.13 19.36
N ARG A 363 10.96 10.84 19.18
CA ARG A 363 11.99 11.83 18.90
C ARG A 363 11.63 12.81 17.78
N TRP A 364 11.15 12.30 16.65
CA TRP A 364 10.91 13.14 15.46
C TRP A 364 9.70 14.07 15.59
N LEU A 365 8.71 13.66 16.40
CA LEU A 365 7.58 14.51 16.74
C LEU A 365 8.04 15.61 17.71
N ASP A 366 8.82 15.25 18.73
CA ASP A 366 9.37 16.15 19.74
C ASP A 366 10.34 17.19 19.13
N GLU A 367 11.15 16.79 18.16
CA GLU A 367 12.05 17.66 17.40
C GLU A 367 11.30 18.56 16.38
N GLY A 368 9.97 18.46 16.29
CA GLY A 368 9.15 19.33 15.45
C GLY A 368 9.22 19.04 13.94
N ILE A 369 9.78 17.89 13.53
CA ILE A 369 9.97 17.54 12.11
C ILE A 369 8.62 17.36 11.42
N ALA A 370 7.66 16.71 12.10
CA ALA A 370 6.30 16.54 11.60
C ALA A 370 5.60 17.89 11.38
N HIS A 371 5.83 18.88 12.26
CA HIS A 371 5.27 20.23 12.14
C HIS A 371 5.85 20.99 10.94
N GLN A 372 7.17 20.91 10.74
CA GLN A 372 7.84 21.49 9.56
C GLN A 372 7.29 20.90 8.26
N THR A 373 7.11 19.58 8.24
CA THR A 373 6.58 18.84 7.08
C THR A 373 5.12 19.20 6.80
N HIS A 374 4.30 19.32 7.84
CA HIS A 374 2.92 19.78 7.71
C HIS A 374 2.84 21.15 7.04
N SER A 375 3.65 22.14 7.46
CA SER A 375 3.68 23.46 6.82
C SER A 375 4.05 23.39 5.34
N GLN A 376 4.97 22.48 4.95
CA GLN A 376 5.33 22.27 3.54
C GLN A 376 4.20 21.61 2.74
N LEU A 377 3.52 20.61 3.32
CA LEU A 377 2.44 19.87 2.67
C LEU A 377 1.14 20.69 2.57
N GLN A 378 0.92 21.64 3.48
CA GLN A 378 -0.20 22.58 3.40
C GLN A 378 -0.14 23.48 2.16
N VAL A 379 1.06 23.89 1.73
CA VAL A 379 1.26 24.70 0.52
C VAL A 379 0.71 23.99 -0.73
N ILE A 380 0.80 22.66 -0.76
CA ILE A 380 0.31 21.83 -1.86
C ILE A 380 -1.10 21.24 -1.61
N HIS A 381 -1.85 21.81 -0.66
CA HIS A 381 -3.21 21.40 -0.29
C HIS A 381 -3.34 19.93 0.16
N ASN A 382 -2.33 19.41 0.86
CA ASN A 382 -2.50 18.16 1.62
C ASN A 382 -3.38 18.40 2.86
N SER A 383 -4.32 17.49 3.13
CA SER A 383 -5.32 17.64 4.19
C SER A 383 -4.93 16.97 5.51
N LEU A 384 -3.80 16.29 5.58
CA LEU A 384 -3.39 15.56 6.78
C LEU A 384 -2.90 16.52 7.87
N ASN A 385 -3.24 16.21 9.11
CA ASN A 385 -2.67 16.90 10.27
C ASN A 385 -1.30 16.33 10.66
N VAL A 386 -0.62 16.99 11.60
CA VAL A 386 0.74 16.63 12.07
C VAL A 386 0.83 15.17 12.55
N LEU A 387 -0.13 14.69 13.34
CA LEU A 387 -0.12 13.32 13.88
C LEU A 387 -0.40 12.27 12.79
N GLN A 388 -1.27 12.59 11.83
CA GLN A 388 -1.53 11.74 10.67
C GLN A 388 -0.32 11.63 9.74
N ILE A 389 0.40 12.75 9.54
CA ILE A 389 1.68 12.77 8.81
C ILE A 389 2.69 11.88 9.52
N ASP A 390 2.85 12.05 10.83
CA ASP A 390 3.77 11.24 11.65
C ASP A 390 3.46 9.74 11.55
N ALA A 391 2.19 9.37 11.77
CA ALA A 391 1.72 7.99 11.63
C ALA A 391 1.92 7.42 10.23
N ALA A 392 1.71 8.23 9.18
CA ALA A 392 1.88 7.80 7.80
C ALA A 392 3.34 7.50 7.48
N VAL A 393 4.27 8.37 7.93
CA VAL A 393 5.71 8.13 7.80
C VAL A 393 6.10 6.85 8.53
N GLY A 394 5.61 6.65 9.77
CA GLY A 394 5.87 5.45 10.56
C GLY A 394 5.47 4.17 9.82
N ILE A 395 4.23 4.08 9.31
CA ILE A 395 3.74 2.94 8.53
C ILE A 395 4.55 2.75 7.25
N ASN A 396 4.77 3.83 6.49
CA ASN A 396 5.52 3.77 5.23
C ASN A 396 6.94 3.25 5.43
N VAL A 397 7.65 3.73 6.45
CA VAL A 397 9.00 3.25 6.78
C VAL A 397 8.97 1.80 7.25
N PHE A 398 7.99 1.40 8.08
CA PHE A 398 7.86 0.02 8.53
C PHE A 398 7.66 -0.97 7.36
N LEU A 399 6.83 -0.61 6.38
CA LEU A 399 6.64 -1.40 5.16
C LEU A 399 7.93 -1.52 4.34
N LEU A 400 8.64 -0.40 4.14
CA LEU A 400 9.93 -0.39 3.47
C LEU A 400 10.99 -1.21 4.22
N LEU A 401 10.95 -1.25 5.55
CA LEU A 401 11.81 -2.12 6.36
C LEU A 401 11.46 -3.60 6.15
N CYS A 402 10.18 -3.98 6.18
CA CYS A 402 9.75 -5.36 5.91
C CYS A 402 10.17 -5.82 4.51
N SER A 403 9.96 -4.97 3.51
CA SER A 403 10.30 -5.28 2.12
C SER A 403 11.82 -5.23 1.86
N GLY A 404 12.54 -4.29 2.48
CA GLY A 404 13.98 -4.16 2.40
C GLY A 404 14.73 -5.29 3.11
N ALA A 405 14.25 -5.76 4.26
CA ALA A 405 14.81 -6.90 4.98
C ALA A 405 14.75 -8.18 4.15
N ARG A 406 13.58 -8.45 3.53
CA ARG A 406 13.39 -9.58 2.62
C ARG A 406 14.29 -9.48 1.39
N ALA A 407 14.43 -8.28 0.82
CA ALA A 407 15.31 -8.06 -0.33
C ALA A 407 16.80 -8.26 0.01
N ALA A 408 17.24 -7.78 1.18
CA ALA A 408 18.61 -7.94 1.67
C ALA A 408 18.90 -9.30 2.33
N GLN A 409 17.88 -10.14 2.55
CA GLN A 409 17.97 -11.41 3.26
C GLN A 409 18.54 -11.27 4.69
N ILE A 410 18.12 -10.22 5.39
CA ILE A 410 18.53 -9.96 6.78
C ILE A 410 17.33 -10.06 7.72
N PRO A 411 17.52 -10.50 8.97
CA PRO A 411 16.43 -10.54 9.94
C PRO A 411 16.01 -9.11 10.32
N PHE A 412 14.71 -8.88 10.38
CA PHE A 412 14.14 -7.64 10.89
C PHE A 412 13.53 -7.89 12.27
N TRP A 413 14.03 -7.15 13.26
CA TRP A 413 13.62 -7.19 14.66
C TRP A 413 12.88 -5.91 15.04
N PRO A 414 11.56 -5.80 14.84
CA PRO A 414 10.81 -4.59 15.20
C PRO A 414 10.93 -4.17 16.67
N CYS A 415 11.18 -5.10 17.58
CA CYS A 415 11.37 -4.84 19.01
C CYS A 415 12.85 -4.82 19.44
N GLY A 416 13.79 -4.88 18.49
CA GLY A 416 15.22 -5.10 18.79
C GLY A 416 15.57 -6.58 19.01
N ASN A 417 16.86 -6.88 19.07
CA ASN A 417 17.33 -8.25 19.30
C ASN A 417 17.28 -8.58 20.81
N PRO A 418 16.50 -9.58 21.27
CA PRO A 418 16.41 -9.95 22.68
C PRO A 418 17.74 -10.44 23.26
N ASP A 419 18.68 -10.91 22.43
CA ASP A 419 20.03 -11.28 22.89
C ASP A 419 20.88 -10.05 23.29
N ILE A 420 20.43 -8.85 22.95
CA ILE A 420 21.11 -7.57 23.24
C ILE A 420 20.15 -6.70 24.06
N PRO A 421 20.14 -6.80 25.40
CA PRO A 421 19.15 -6.11 26.25
C PRO A 421 19.11 -4.59 26.10
N SER A 422 20.23 -3.94 25.75
CA SER A 422 20.28 -2.50 25.49
C SER A 422 19.53 -2.09 24.22
N GLU A 423 19.29 -3.04 23.31
CA GLU A 423 18.59 -2.83 22.07
C GLU A 423 17.15 -3.36 22.09
N PHE A 424 16.78 -4.22 23.03
CA PHE A 424 15.46 -4.82 23.09
C PHE A 424 14.46 -3.98 23.88
N ASP A 425 13.27 -3.78 23.31
CA ASP A 425 12.12 -3.16 23.94
C ASP A 425 10.87 -3.93 23.50
N ALA A 426 10.33 -4.75 24.40
CA ALA A 426 9.21 -5.64 24.13
C ALA A 426 7.96 -4.89 23.65
N GLU A 427 7.72 -3.67 24.14
CA GLU A 427 6.53 -2.87 23.84
C GLU A 427 6.73 -1.95 22.62
N GLN A 428 7.93 -1.90 22.02
CA GLN A 428 8.24 -0.96 20.93
C GLN A 428 7.24 -1.06 19.76
N LEU A 429 6.91 -2.29 19.34
CA LEU A 429 5.95 -2.50 18.26
C LEU A 429 4.51 -2.14 18.69
N LEU A 430 4.13 -2.39 19.94
CA LEU A 430 2.81 -2.01 20.45
C LEU A 430 2.65 -0.48 20.56
N SER A 431 3.67 0.22 21.05
CA SER A 431 3.76 1.68 21.06
C SER A 431 3.70 2.26 19.65
N PHE A 432 4.38 1.61 18.69
CA PHE A 432 4.27 1.96 17.28
C PHE A 432 2.82 1.84 16.79
N ILE A 433 2.16 0.70 17.02
CA ILE A 433 0.75 0.49 16.64
C ILE A 433 -0.13 1.58 17.26
N GLY A 434 0.07 1.92 18.54
CA GLY A 434 -0.66 2.98 19.22
C GLY A 434 -0.52 4.35 18.54
N ARG A 435 0.66 4.72 18.04
CA ARG A 435 0.87 5.98 17.30
C ARG A 435 0.10 6.02 15.98
N THR A 436 -0.03 4.87 15.31
CA THR A 436 -0.71 4.81 14.01
C THR A 436 -2.22 5.04 14.09
N THR A 437 -2.81 4.95 15.29
CA THR A 437 -4.26 5.18 15.46
C THR A 437 -4.69 6.60 15.14
N ALA A 438 -3.74 7.55 15.03
CA ALA A 438 -3.98 8.90 14.56
C ALA A 438 -4.59 8.97 13.14
N ILE A 439 -4.32 7.95 12.30
CA ILE A 439 -4.97 7.81 10.98
C ILE A 439 -6.32 7.12 11.14
N SER A 440 -6.29 5.92 11.74
CA SER A 440 -7.45 5.10 12.07
C SER A 440 -7.00 3.99 13.02
N THR A 441 -7.87 3.53 13.91
CA THR A 441 -7.61 2.36 14.77
C THR A 441 -7.26 1.09 13.97
N THR A 442 -7.63 1.05 12.69
CA THR A 442 -7.36 -0.08 11.79
C THR A 442 -6.21 0.15 10.81
N ALA A 443 -5.64 1.36 10.73
CA ALA A 443 -4.71 1.74 9.66
C ALA A 443 -3.48 0.83 9.58
N PHE A 444 -2.86 0.54 10.72
CA PHE A 444 -1.67 -0.31 10.77
C PHE A 444 -1.96 -1.71 10.24
N TRP A 445 -2.95 -2.42 10.81
CA TRP A 445 -3.16 -3.82 10.44
C TRP A 445 -3.68 -3.96 9.01
N GLN A 446 -4.60 -3.09 8.58
CA GLN A 446 -5.10 -3.07 7.20
C GLN A 446 -3.97 -2.93 6.20
N ARG A 447 -3.02 -2.05 6.48
CA ARG A 447 -1.93 -1.78 5.55
C ARG A 447 -0.79 -2.79 5.62
N VAL A 448 -0.51 -3.33 6.81
CA VAL A 448 0.69 -4.13 7.09
C VAL A 448 0.40 -5.64 7.07
N ARG A 449 -0.86 -6.10 7.09
CA ARG A 449 -1.24 -7.52 7.21
C ARG A 449 -0.47 -8.46 6.27
N HIS A 450 -0.12 -8.07 5.05
CA HIS A 450 0.63 -8.92 4.11
C HIS A 450 2.17 -8.85 4.23
N SER A 451 2.70 -7.95 5.05
CA SER A 451 4.13 -7.63 5.13
C SER A 451 4.85 -8.23 6.35
N LEU A 452 4.14 -8.91 7.25
CA LEU A 452 4.67 -9.42 8.52
C LEU A 452 5.39 -10.78 8.43
N VAL A 453 5.62 -11.27 7.21
CA VAL A 453 6.27 -12.57 6.93
C VAL A 453 7.72 -12.57 7.45
N GLN A 454 8.12 -13.66 8.12
CA GLN A 454 9.50 -13.87 8.62
C GLN A 454 10.03 -12.86 9.65
N LEU A 455 9.18 -12.01 10.22
CA LEU A 455 9.60 -11.06 11.25
C LEU A 455 10.14 -11.75 12.50
N GLN A 456 11.11 -11.11 13.15
CA GLN A 456 11.66 -11.55 14.43
C GLN A 456 11.01 -10.73 15.56
N LEU A 457 10.07 -11.37 16.25
CA LEU A 457 9.22 -10.83 17.30
C LEU A 457 9.36 -11.65 18.59
N ALA A 458 10.50 -12.34 18.77
CA ALA A 458 10.75 -13.10 19.98
C ALA A 458 10.73 -12.17 21.21
N GLY A 459 9.99 -12.56 22.24
CA GLY A 459 9.76 -11.76 23.46
C GLY A 459 8.90 -10.51 23.28
N ALA A 460 8.37 -10.22 22.08
CA ALA A 460 7.59 -9.02 21.84
C ALA A 460 6.26 -9.02 22.61
N CYS A 461 5.81 -7.85 23.04
CA CYS A 461 4.49 -7.65 23.63
C CYS A 461 3.53 -7.07 22.59
N LEU A 462 2.46 -7.80 22.27
CA LEU A 462 1.39 -7.41 21.34
C LEU A 462 0.00 -7.67 21.95
N ASN A 463 -0.09 -7.63 23.27
CA ASN A 463 -1.32 -7.88 24.02
C ASN A 463 -2.48 -7.03 23.46
N ARG A 464 -3.61 -7.69 23.15
CA ARG A 464 -4.85 -7.08 22.65
C ARG A 464 -4.74 -6.29 21.33
N ALA A 465 -3.65 -6.42 20.57
CA ALA A 465 -3.56 -5.78 19.26
C ALA A 465 -4.51 -6.44 18.22
N MET A 466 -4.74 -5.74 17.12
CA MET A 466 -5.54 -6.23 15.99
C MET A 466 -4.63 -6.67 14.86
N LEU A 467 -4.60 -7.95 14.54
CA LEU A 467 -3.80 -8.56 13.46
C LEU A 467 -4.61 -9.64 12.71
N ALA A 468 -5.92 -9.41 12.54
CA ALA A 468 -6.76 -10.28 11.73
C ALA A 468 -6.20 -10.35 10.30
N GLU A 469 -6.26 -11.55 9.71
CA GLU A 469 -5.79 -11.87 8.35
C GLU A 469 -4.29 -11.60 8.12
N ALA A 470 -3.52 -11.35 9.19
CA ALA A 470 -2.09 -11.11 9.08
C ALA A 470 -1.34 -12.34 8.56
N ASN A 471 -0.41 -12.12 7.64
CA ASN A 471 0.55 -13.10 7.20
C ASN A 471 1.82 -13.01 8.05
N LEU A 472 1.85 -13.83 9.09
CA LEU A 472 2.95 -14.06 10.02
C LEU A 472 3.66 -15.39 9.72
N SER A 473 3.55 -15.90 8.49
CA SER A 473 4.20 -17.15 8.12
C SER A 473 5.71 -17.07 8.35
N ARG A 474 6.27 -18.11 8.98
CA ARG A 474 7.68 -18.20 9.37
C ARG A 474 8.17 -17.08 10.30
N ALA A 475 7.28 -16.31 10.92
CA ALA A 475 7.67 -15.35 11.94
C ALA A 475 8.19 -16.07 13.19
N ASN A 476 9.14 -15.47 13.87
CA ASN A 476 9.59 -15.91 15.19
C ASN A 476 8.86 -15.08 16.25
N LEU A 477 7.93 -15.70 16.96
CA LEU A 477 7.13 -15.19 18.07
C LEU A 477 7.44 -15.96 19.36
N SER A 478 8.61 -16.60 19.46
CA SER A 478 8.99 -17.39 20.64
C SER A 478 9.01 -16.50 21.88
N ALA A 479 8.47 -16.98 23.00
CA ALA A 479 8.36 -16.23 24.25
C ALA A 479 7.63 -14.87 24.16
N ALA A 480 6.89 -14.60 23.09
CA ALA A 480 6.12 -13.37 22.94
C ALA A 480 4.88 -13.33 23.85
N GLU A 481 4.47 -12.14 24.26
CA GLU A 481 3.20 -11.88 24.96
C GLU A 481 2.13 -11.44 23.97
N LEU A 482 1.13 -12.30 23.74
CA LEU A 482 0.10 -12.18 22.72
C LEU A 482 -1.31 -12.29 23.33
N ILE A 483 -1.45 -11.96 24.62
CA ILE A 483 -2.67 -12.15 25.42
C ILE A 483 -3.82 -11.34 24.82
N GLY A 484 -4.94 -12.01 24.53
CA GLY A 484 -6.14 -11.40 23.97
C GLY A 484 -5.95 -10.80 22.56
N LEU A 485 -4.85 -11.11 21.87
CA LEU A 485 -4.59 -10.64 20.51
C LEU A 485 -5.64 -11.20 19.53
N ASN A 486 -6.02 -10.40 18.52
CA ASN A 486 -6.89 -10.88 17.45
C ASN A 486 -6.06 -11.32 16.24
N LEU A 487 -6.01 -12.64 15.99
CA LEU A 487 -5.36 -13.31 14.86
C LEU A 487 -6.36 -14.12 14.03
N ARG A 488 -7.64 -13.70 13.99
CA ARG A 488 -8.67 -14.34 13.16
C ARG A 488 -8.18 -14.43 11.71
N GLN A 489 -8.29 -15.61 11.08
CA GLN A 489 -7.84 -15.86 9.70
C GLN A 489 -6.35 -15.56 9.42
N ALA A 490 -5.52 -15.40 10.46
CA ALA A 490 -4.10 -15.16 10.27
C ALA A 490 -3.39 -16.39 9.67
N ASN A 491 -2.38 -16.14 8.84
CA ASN A 491 -1.47 -17.16 8.35
C ASN A 491 -0.21 -17.20 9.24
N LEU A 492 -0.10 -18.23 10.08
CA LEU A 492 1.02 -18.53 10.98
C LEU A 492 1.78 -19.78 10.53
N GLN A 493 1.71 -20.13 9.23
CA GLN A 493 2.35 -21.33 8.72
C GLN A 493 3.85 -21.34 9.01
N ASN A 494 4.34 -22.40 9.64
CA ASN A 494 5.72 -22.57 10.10
C ASN A 494 6.24 -21.44 11.01
N ALA A 495 5.36 -20.69 11.68
CA ALA A 495 5.78 -19.72 12.69
C ALA A 495 6.30 -20.43 13.95
N ASP A 496 7.24 -19.80 14.65
CA ASP A 496 7.68 -20.24 15.97
C ASP A 496 6.93 -19.45 17.05
N LEU A 497 6.05 -20.10 17.78
CA LEU A 497 5.29 -19.56 18.92
C LEU A 497 5.68 -20.28 20.22
N SER A 498 6.84 -20.96 20.25
CA SER A 498 7.29 -21.74 21.41
C SER A 498 7.41 -20.83 22.62
N TRP A 499 6.91 -21.29 23.77
CA TRP A 499 6.93 -20.57 25.05
C TRP A 499 6.18 -19.22 25.06
N SER A 500 5.40 -18.91 24.03
CA SER A 500 4.60 -17.68 23.99
C SER A 500 3.38 -17.73 24.90
N SER A 501 2.86 -16.56 25.27
CA SER A 501 1.60 -16.41 26.01
C SER A 501 0.49 -15.97 25.05
N LEU A 502 -0.41 -16.89 24.71
CA LEU A 502 -1.55 -16.71 23.80
C LEU A 502 -2.90 -16.80 24.55
N ALA A 503 -2.89 -16.50 25.85
CA ALA A 503 -4.08 -16.63 26.68
C ALA A 503 -5.21 -15.72 26.14
N GLY A 504 -6.37 -16.31 25.88
CA GLY A 504 -7.54 -15.60 25.34
C GLY A 504 -7.40 -15.05 23.92
N THR A 505 -6.34 -15.41 23.17
CA THR A 505 -6.16 -14.98 21.78
C THR A 505 -7.27 -15.55 20.88
N ASN A 506 -7.70 -14.79 19.86
CA ASN A 506 -8.60 -15.28 18.83
C ASN A 506 -7.82 -15.79 17.61
N LEU A 507 -7.82 -17.10 17.39
CA LEU A 507 -7.19 -17.79 16.26
C LEU A 507 -8.24 -18.50 15.37
N THR A 508 -9.49 -18.03 15.40
CA THR A 508 -10.57 -18.60 14.58
C THR A 508 -10.17 -18.55 13.11
N ASP A 509 -10.32 -19.67 12.38
CA ASP A 509 -9.93 -19.84 10.97
C ASP A 509 -8.43 -19.61 10.67
N ALA A 510 -7.54 -19.56 11.67
CA ALA A 510 -6.11 -19.32 11.44
C ALA A 510 -5.41 -20.57 10.86
N ASN A 511 -4.37 -20.34 10.04
CA ASN A 511 -3.52 -21.41 9.53
C ASN A 511 -2.23 -21.52 10.37
N LEU A 512 -2.14 -22.55 11.22
CA LEU A 512 -1.00 -22.86 12.07
C LEU A 512 -0.22 -24.09 11.55
N SER A 513 -0.35 -24.42 10.27
CA SER A 513 0.28 -25.62 9.72
C SER A 513 1.81 -25.56 9.87
N GLY A 514 2.40 -26.58 10.50
CA GLY A 514 3.82 -26.66 10.78
C GLY A 514 4.35 -25.66 11.82
N ALA A 515 3.48 -24.92 12.53
CA ALA A 515 3.91 -23.98 13.56
C ALA A 515 4.44 -24.72 14.80
N SER A 516 5.40 -24.13 15.51
CA SER A 516 5.83 -24.61 16.84
C SER A 516 5.06 -23.88 17.92
N LEU A 517 4.35 -24.60 18.77
CA LEU A 517 3.62 -24.08 19.95
C LEU A 517 4.15 -24.75 21.23
N GLU A 518 5.37 -25.27 21.20
CA GLU A 518 5.96 -26.00 22.32
C GLU A 518 5.95 -25.15 23.60
N GLY A 519 5.37 -25.69 24.68
CA GLY A 519 5.28 -25.00 25.97
C GLY A 519 4.48 -23.69 25.98
N ALA A 520 3.77 -23.36 24.90
CA ALA A 520 2.97 -22.13 24.81
C ALA A 520 1.74 -22.18 25.72
N ASP A 521 1.36 -21.02 26.26
CA ASP A 521 0.13 -20.88 27.03
C ASP A 521 -1.04 -20.50 26.10
N LEU A 522 -1.87 -21.48 25.75
CA LEU A 522 -3.07 -21.33 24.92
C LEU A 522 -4.35 -21.32 25.78
N SER A 523 -4.26 -20.94 27.05
CA SER A 523 -5.41 -20.97 27.96
C SER A 523 -6.55 -20.06 27.47
N GLY A 524 -7.76 -20.60 27.32
CA GLY A 524 -8.93 -19.85 26.84
C GLY A 524 -8.84 -19.38 25.38
N VAL A 525 -7.87 -19.87 24.60
CA VAL A 525 -7.72 -19.50 23.18
C VAL A 525 -8.93 -19.99 22.36
N ASN A 526 -9.30 -19.24 21.32
CA ASN A 526 -10.28 -19.72 20.33
C ASN A 526 -9.57 -20.22 19.06
N LEU A 527 -9.51 -21.55 18.86
CA LEU A 527 -8.94 -22.25 17.71
C LEU A 527 -10.03 -22.88 16.81
N THR A 528 -11.28 -22.40 16.89
CA THR A 528 -12.38 -22.91 16.06
C THR A 528 -12.02 -22.81 14.57
N ARG A 529 -12.14 -23.93 13.83
CA ARG A 529 -11.76 -24.05 12.41
C ARG A 529 -10.30 -23.71 12.07
N ALA A 530 -9.41 -23.63 13.06
CA ALA A 530 -7.99 -23.44 12.82
C ALA A 530 -7.35 -24.70 12.22
N THR A 531 -6.37 -24.53 11.33
CA THR A 531 -5.62 -25.65 10.74
C THR A 531 -4.34 -25.91 11.55
N LEU A 532 -4.27 -27.05 12.23
CA LEU A 532 -3.12 -27.47 13.07
C LEU A 532 -2.23 -28.55 12.43
N THR A 533 -2.33 -28.76 11.11
CA THR A 533 -1.60 -29.87 10.45
C THR A 533 -0.09 -29.77 10.69
N LYS A 534 0.52 -30.83 11.25
CA LYS A 534 1.94 -30.88 11.60
C LYS A 534 2.42 -29.82 12.62
N ALA A 535 1.51 -29.15 13.33
CA ALA A 535 1.91 -28.23 14.40
C ALA A 535 2.50 -29.02 15.60
N ASN A 536 3.54 -28.47 16.23
CA ASN A 536 4.10 -29.02 17.46
C ASN A 536 3.37 -28.41 18.67
N LEU A 537 2.59 -29.22 19.40
CA LEU A 537 1.84 -28.80 20.58
C LEU A 537 2.40 -29.40 21.89
N ALA A 538 3.65 -29.90 21.85
CA ALA A 538 4.27 -30.54 23.00
C ALA A 538 4.26 -29.62 24.22
N ASN A 539 3.65 -30.10 25.31
CA ASN A 539 3.52 -29.41 26.58
C ASN A 539 2.82 -28.03 26.51
N ALA A 540 2.09 -27.73 25.44
CA ALA A 540 1.29 -26.51 25.34
C ALA A 540 0.04 -26.60 26.24
N CYS A 541 -0.35 -25.50 26.89
CA CYS A 541 -1.53 -25.47 27.76
C CYS A 541 -2.79 -25.10 26.99
N LEU A 542 -3.73 -26.03 26.83
CA LEU A 542 -5.05 -25.83 26.21
C LEU A 542 -6.18 -25.78 27.23
N PHE A 543 -5.91 -25.35 28.47
CA PHE A 543 -6.94 -25.20 29.50
C PHE A 543 -8.04 -24.24 29.02
N GLN A 544 -9.29 -24.69 28.99
CA GLN A 544 -10.44 -23.93 28.48
C GLN A 544 -10.34 -23.45 27.01
N ALA A 545 -9.40 -23.99 26.21
CA ALA A 545 -9.32 -23.67 24.79
C ALA A 545 -10.56 -24.18 24.03
N GLN A 546 -11.01 -23.41 23.03
CA GLN A 546 -12.07 -23.80 22.10
C GLN A 546 -11.45 -24.39 20.85
N LEU A 547 -11.72 -25.65 20.55
CA LEU A 547 -11.18 -26.37 19.40
C LEU A 547 -12.15 -27.47 18.96
N ASP A 548 -12.15 -27.76 17.66
CA ASP A 548 -12.96 -28.84 17.09
C ASP A 548 -12.49 -30.23 17.59
N PRO A 549 -13.36 -31.25 17.59
CA PRO A 549 -13.03 -32.58 18.12
C PRO A 549 -11.74 -33.18 17.55
N ASP A 550 -11.55 -33.09 16.23
CA ASP A 550 -10.37 -33.62 15.53
C ASP A 550 -9.08 -32.93 15.98
N ASN A 551 -9.12 -31.60 16.09
CA ASN A 551 -7.99 -30.81 16.59
C ASN A 551 -7.69 -31.12 18.07
N ARG A 552 -8.71 -31.47 18.87
CA ARG A 552 -8.52 -31.86 20.27
C ARG A 552 -7.82 -33.20 20.40
N GLU A 553 -8.18 -34.18 19.59
CA GLU A 553 -7.52 -35.49 19.57
C GLU A 553 -6.07 -35.35 19.09
N PHE A 554 -5.85 -34.58 18.02
CA PHE A 554 -4.51 -34.26 17.52
C PHE A 554 -3.65 -33.61 18.62
N ALA A 555 -4.16 -32.58 19.31
CA ALA A 555 -3.43 -31.90 20.38
C ALA A 555 -3.04 -32.85 21.53
N LYS A 556 -3.96 -33.72 21.96
CA LYS A 556 -3.68 -34.74 22.98
C LYS A 556 -2.56 -35.69 22.53
N SER A 557 -2.61 -36.18 21.30
CA SER A 557 -1.56 -37.09 20.78
C SER A 557 -0.18 -36.42 20.64
N ASN A 558 -0.15 -35.08 20.55
CA ASN A 558 1.09 -34.29 20.48
C ASN A 558 1.60 -33.87 21.87
N GLY A 559 0.98 -34.32 22.98
CA GLY A 559 1.43 -34.03 24.33
C GLY A 559 0.98 -32.68 24.89
N ALA A 560 -0.12 -32.11 24.37
CA ALA A 560 -0.71 -30.91 24.94
C ALA A 560 -1.37 -31.19 26.30
N ILE A 561 -1.26 -30.22 27.20
CA ILE A 561 -1.75 -30.26 28.57
C ILE A 561 -3.11 -29.54 28.65
N PHE A 562 -4.11 -30.17 29.26
CA PHE A 562 -5.46 -29.60 29.38
C PHE A 562 -5.83 -29.15 30.80
N SER A 563 -4.90 -29.29 31.76
CA SER A 563 -5.03 -28.84 33.15
C SER A 563 -4.04 -27.72 33.44
N LEU A 564 -4.53 -26.63 34.06
CA LEU A 564 -3.67 -25.54 34.49
C LEU A 564 -2.65 -26.00 35.54
N GLU A 565 -3.05 -26.88 36.46
CA GLU A 565 -2.17 -27.40 37.53
C GLU A 565 -1.01 -28.23 36.96
N GLU A 566 -1.28 -29.09 35.98
CA GLU A 566 -0.26 -29.89 35.29
C GLU A 566 0.71 -28.98 34.54
N PHE A 567 0.20 -27.94 33.88
CA PHE A 567 1.02 -27.00 33.14
C PHE A 567 1.91 -26.14 34.06
N GLN A 568 1.40 -25.71 35.22
CA GLN A 568 2.21 -25.03 36.23
C GLN A 568 3.31 -25.96 36.77
N THR A 569 2.98 -27.22 37.05
CA THR A 569 3.95 -28.23 37.47
C THR A 569 5.05 -28.42 36.42
N TYR A 570 4.68 -28.49 35.14
CA TYR A 570 5.61 -28.55 34.02
C TYR A 570 6.49 -27.30 33.95
N LYS A 571 5.93 -26.10 34.02
CA LYS A 571 6.68 -24.83 34.09
C LYS A 571 7.70 -24.81 35.22
N HIS A 572 7.29 -25.23 36.42
CA HIS A 572 8.20 -25.34 37.57
C HIS A 572 9.31 -26.38 37.37
N SER A 573 9.07 -27.45 36.61
CA SER A 573 10.07 -28.47 36.32
C SER A 573 11.14 -28.04 35.30
N LEU A 574 10.85 -27.04 34.48
CA LEU A 574 11.75 -26.51 33.45
C LEU A 574 12.75 -25.49 33.97
N VAL A 575 12.41 -24.79 35.05
CA VAL A 575 13.35 -23.91 35.73
C VAL A 575 14.45 -24.81 36.30
N PRO A 576 15.72 -24.67 35.88
CA PRO A 576 16.79 -25.44 36.50
C PRO A 576 16.85 -25.09 37.98
N LYS A 577 17.37 -26.01 38.79
CA LYS A 577 17.92 -25.72 40.12
C LYS A 577 19.04 -24.66 40.01
N PHE A 578 18.68 -23.40 39.79
CA PHE A 578 19.50 -22.26 40.11
C PHE A 578 19.11 -21.87 41.52
N SER A 579 20.01 -22.17 42.45
CA SER A 579 19.98 -21.67 43.82
C SER A 579 19.98 -20.14 43.77
N PHE A 580 18.82 -19.53 43.89
CA PHE A 580 18.75 -18.29 44.66
C PHE A 580 18.87 -18.72 46.11
N THR A 581 19.99 -18.35 46.73
CA THR A 581 20.10 -18.35 48.19
C THR A 581 18.90 -17.59 48.74
N GLU A 582 18.18 -18.24 49.65
CA GLU A 582 17.20 -17.61 50.51
C GLU A 582 17.84 -16.40 51.17
N ASP A 583 17.46 -15.19 50.73
CA ASP A 583 17.52 -13.95 51.49
C ASP A 583 16.69 -12.91 50.72
N ASP A 584 15.37 -13.04 50.83
CA ASP A 584 14.47 -11.91 51.08
C ASP A 584 13.03 -12.42 51.24
N LYS A 585 12.78 -13.00 52.42
CA LYS A 585 11.46 -12.85 53.03
C LYS A 585 11.42 -11.43 53.59
N LEU A 586 10.66 -10.53 52.98
CA LEU A 586 10.02 -9.43 53.69
C LEU A 586 8.80 -8.93 52.92
N SER A 587 7.66 -9.08 53.60
CA SER A 587 6.45 -8.23 53.58
C SER A 587 5.92 -7.71 52.24
N GLY A 588 4.65 -8.04 51.99
CA GLY A 588 3.87 -7.36 50.97
C GLY A 588 3.79 -5.85 51.20
N GLU A 589 3.80 -5.13 50.10
CA GLU A 589 3.08 -3.88 49.89
C GLU A 589 3.04 -3.64 48.38
N GLU A 590 1.83 -3.35 47.88
CA GLU A 590 1.60 -2.85 46.53
C GLU A 590 2.42 -1.57 46.33
N THR A 591 3.45 -1.63 45.49
CA THR A 591 4.16 -0.42 45.07
C THR A 591 3.57 0.07 43.75
N THR A 592 2.44 0.78 43.87
CA THR A 592 2.03 1.80 42.91
C THR A 592 3.18 2.79 42.72
N ILE A 593 3.78 2.80 41.52
CA ILE A 593 4.74 3.84 41.13
C ILE A 593 3.93 5.08 40.74
N LEU A 594 3.90 6.06 41.65
CA LEU A 594 3.44 7.42 41.38
C LEU A 594 4.59 8.20 40.72
N VAL A 595 4.36 8.71 39.51
CA VAL A 595 5.23 9.72 38.89
C VAL A 595 4.69 11.09 39.30
N GLU A 596 5.48 11.84 40.07
CA GLU A 596 5.23 13.25 40.41
C GLU A 596 5.50 14.16 39.20
N SER A 597 4.53 15.02 38.89
CA SER A 597 4.68 16.11 37.93
C SER A 597 5.22 17.34 38.64
N ALA A 598 6.35 17.89 38.18
CA ALA A 598 6.85 19.17 38.64
C ALA A 598 6.01 20.32 38.04
N GLU A 599 5.33 21.03 38.94
CA GLU A 599 4.84 22.42 38.86
C GLU A 599 3.48 22.70 38.18
N GLY A 600 2.46 23.00 39.00
CA GLY A 600 1.37 23.94 38.65
C GLY A 600 -0.08 23.60 39.05
N GLU A 601 -0.38 23.57 40.36
CA GLU A 601 -1.67 23.56 41.11
C GLU A 601 -2.90 22.69 40.69
N PRO A 602 -3.45 21.87 41.62
CA PRO A 602 -4.56 20.94 41.37
C PRO A 602 -5.96 21.54 41.62
N ILE A 603 -6.93 21.18 40.78
CA ILE A 603 -8.36 21.30 41.08
C ILE A 603 -8.86 19.91 41.49
N LEU A 604 -9.22 19.75 42.77
CA LEU A 604 -9.87 18.56 43.32
C LEU A 604 -11.34 18.47 42.84
N PRO A 605 -11.87 17.28 42.53
CA PRO A 605 -13.28 16.98 42.70
C PRO A 605 -13.51 16.29 44.05
N ASP A 606 -14.37 16.92 44.85
CA ASP A 606 -14.87 16.44 46.14
C ASP A 606 -15.38 14.99 46.11
N ALA A 607 -15.00 14.23 47.12
CA ALA A 607 -15.75 13.06 47.57
C ALA A 607 -16.57 13.44 48.81
N MET A 608 -17.90 13.35 48.73
CA MET A 608 -18.77 13.16 49.89
C MET A 608 -19.95 12.25 49.52
N VAL A 609 -19.86 11.01 49.99
CA VAL A 609 -20.88 10.22 50.71
C VAL A 609 -22.34 10.28 50.24
N GLY A 610 -22.87 9.11 49.87
CA GLY A 610 -24.30 8.80 49.85
C GLY A 610 -24.60 7.31 49.63
N ASN A 611 -24.86 6.59 50.72
CA ASN A 611 -25.31 5.20 50.78
C ASN A 611 -26.50 4.87 49.85
N GLY A 612 -26.53 3.65 49.29
CA GLY A 612 -27.77 3.10 48.73
C GLY A 612 -27.64 1.84 47.87
N LEU A 613 -27.60 0.67 48.53
CA LEU A 613 -28.26 -0.59 48.16
C LEU A 613 -28.01 -1.25 46.78
N ASN A 614 -27.32 -2.39 46.86
CA ASN A 614 -27.74 -3.75 46.46
C ASN A 614 -28.18 -4.10 45.01
N GLU A 615 -27.80 -5.35 44.69
CA GLU A 615 -28.31 -6.26 43.66
C GLU A 615 -27.73 -6.11 42.24
N TYR A 616 -26.93 -7.10 41.82
CA TYR A 616 -27.38 -8.12 40.86
C TYR A 616 -26.28 -9.17 40.64
N ASN A 617 -26.40 -10.29 41.36
CA ASN A 617 -25.91 -11.60 40.94
C ASN A 617 -27.16 -12.46 40.62
N ARG A 618 -27.35 -12.77 39.31
CA ARG A 618 -27.99 -13.90 38.57
C ARG A 618 -28.92 -14.91 39.32
N PRO A 619 -29.89 -15.64 38.68
CA PRO A 619 -29.71 -16.37 37.40
C PRO A 619 -30.96 -16.69 36.49
N THR A 620 -30.63 -17.21 35.29
CA THR A 620 -31.30 -18.12 34.32
C THR A 620 -32.82 -18.46 34.43
N GLU A 621 -33.58 -18.34 33.32
CA GLU A 621 -34.30 -19.45 32.61
C GLU A 621 -35.42 -18.98 31.63
N VAL A 622 -35.54 -19.73 30.51
CA VAL A 622 -36.70 -19.86 29.58
C VAL A 622 -36.99 -18.61 28.71
N ILE A 623 -36.82 -18.64 27.38
CA ILE A 623 -37.85 -19.08 26.42
C ILE A 623 -37.18 -19.70 25.17
N LYS A 624 -37.65 -20.91 24.86
CA LYS A 624 -37.49 -21.64 23.60
C LYS A 624 -38.50 -21.14 22.55
N ASN A 625 -38.10 -21.30 21.29
CA ASN A 625 -38.91 -21.47 20.07
C ASN A 625 -39.47 -20.23 19.36
N HIS A 626 -38.81 -19.83 18.27
CA HIS A 626 -39.31 -20.13 16.92
C HIS A 626 -38.15 -20.29 15.93
N PHE A 627 -38.10 -21.46 15.31
CA PHE A 627 -37.17 -21.88 14.27
C PHE A 627 -37.88 -21.80 12.91
N GLN A 628 -37.07 -21.87 11.84
CA GLN A 628 -37.39 -22.11 10.42
C GLN A 628 -37.73 -20.85 9.60
N GLU A 629 -37.21 -20.65 8.39
CA GLU A 629 -36.38 -21.46 7.49
C GLU A 629 -35.94 -20.52 6.34
N GLN A 630 -34.69 -20.62 5.87
CA GLN A 630 -34.41 -20.60 4.43
C GLN A 630 -32.98 -21.09 4.15
N LYS A 631 -32.93 -22.30 3.58
CA LYS A 631 -31.82 -22.80 2.77
C LYS A 631 -31.67 -21.92 1.53
N VAL A 632 -30.47 -21.40 1.27
CA VAL A 632 -29.98 -21.19 -0.11
C VAL A 632 -28.52 -21.64 -0.16
N SER A 633 -28.20 -22.25 -1.30
CA SER A 633 -27.05 -23.02 -1.71
C SER A 633 -25.69 -22.31 -1.66
N SER A 634 -24.69 -23.15 -1.40
CA SER A 634 -23.30 -23.03 -1.81
C SER A 634 -23.13 -22.55 -3.26
N GLU A 635 -22.32 -21.52 -3.47
CA GLU A 635 -21.44 -21.34 -4.63
C GLU A 635 -20.44 -20.22 -4.30
N ASP A 636 -19.26 -20.34 -4.90
CA ASP A 636 -18.00 -19.68 -4.55
C ASP A 636 -18.07 -18.13 -4.55
N GLU A 637 -17.64 -17.50 -3.45
CA GLU A 637 -17.25 -16.09 -3.43
C GLU A 637 -15.75 -16.00 -3.18
N GLU A 638 -14.98 -15.90 -4.28
CA GLU A 638 -13.60 -15.43 -4.27
C GLU A 638 -13.59 -13.91 -4.01
N ASP A 639 -12.62 -13.49 -3.20
CA ASP A 639 -12.39 -12.14 -2.70
C ASP A 639 -12.31 -11.05 -3.79
N ASP A 640 -13.29 -10.15 -3.81
CA ASP A 640 -13.27 -8.89 -4.56
C ASP A 640 -12.63 -7.77 -3.71
N GLU A 641 -11.29 -7.73 -3.64
CA GLU A 641 -10.52 -6.56 -3.19
C GLU A 641 -9.58 -6.06 -4.28
N ASP A 642 -10.15 -5.44 -5.31
CA ASP A 642 -9.46 -4.46 -6.15
C ASP A 642 -10.53 -3.58 -6.83
N ALA A 643 -10.84 -2.42 -6.24
CA ALA A 643 -11.72 -1.44 -6.87
C ALA A 643 -11.01 -0.77 -8.05
N TYR A 644 -11.10 -1.38 -9.24
CA TYR A 644 -10.37 -1.02 -10.45
C TYR A 644 -10.75 0.36 -11.03
N ALA A 645 -9.70 1.13 -11.37
CA ALA A 645 -9.72 2.52 -11.85
C ALA A 645 -9.73 2.65 -13.39
N ASP A 646 -10.54 1.84 -14.05
CA ASP A 646 -10.82 1.96 -15.47
C ASP A 646 -12.33 2.30 -15.56
N THR A 647 -12.72 3.46 -16.11
CA THR A 647 -14.16 3.85 -16.21
C THR A 647 -14.48 4.55 -17.53
N VAL A 648 -15.42 4.01 -18.30
CA VAL A 648 -16.09 4.66 -19.44
C VAL A 648 -17.59 4.30 -19.38
N ILE A 649 -18.48 5.28 -19.58
CA ILE A 649 -19.94 5.10 -19.45
C ILE A 649 -20.63 5.06 -20.82
N ILE A 650 -21.48 4.06 -21.02
CA ILE A 650 -22.47 3.95 -22.09
C ILE A 650 -23.85 3.70 -21.41
N PRO A 651 -24.96 4.29 -21.89
CA PRO A 651 -26.28 4.08 -21.30
C PRO A 651 -26.78 2.64 -21.47
N PRO A 652 -27.68 2.16 -20.57
CA PRO A 652 -28.29 0.85 -20.72
C PRO A 652 -29.20 0.85 -21.96
N GLN A 653 -28.94 -0.08 -22.88
CA GLN A 653 -29.94 -0.44 -23.88
C GLN A 653 -31.11 -1.10 -23.15
N ALA A 654 -32.28 -0.48 -23.23
CA ALA A 654 -33.53 -1.09 -22.81
C ALA A 654 -33.77 -2.34 -23.65
N GLN A 655 -33.80 -3.51 -23.00
CA GLN A 655 -34.46 -4.68 -23.57
C GLN A 655 -35.97 -4.47 -23.42
N LEU A 656 -36.69 -4.64 -24.53
CA LEU A 656 -38.14 -4.82 -24.58
C LEU A 656 -38.56 -6.08 -23.80
#